data_AF-A0AAU3IPH5-F1
#
_entry.id   AF-A0AAU3IPH5-F1
#
_cell.length_a   1.000
_cell.length_b   1.000
_cell.length_c   1.000
_cell.angle_alpha   90.00
_cell.angle_beta   90.00
_cell.angle_gamma   90.00
#
_symmetry.space_group_name_H-M   'P 1'
#
loop_
_entity.id
_entity.type
_entity.pdbx_description
1 polymer ?
#
loop_
_entity_poly.entity_id
_entity_poly.type
_entity_poly.pdbx_seq_one_letter_code
_entity_poly.pdbx_strand_id
1 'polypeptide(L)'
;MTSFDEPLKKAVGRSAAPLESALGISTVGELLRHYPRRYAQRGELTPIASLEHDEHVTVVAKVSSAVRRPMKNRQGTWLDMVVTDGSERLHLAFFGKGAYVAEQRLPPGTEAMFSGKVNVFVAGKSRRVSLTHPEYESFDETAETAEEFASALVPIYPSGQGLPSWKIRRAVQTVLDVLSLDDPVPGELRERLGLLPIEDALRLVHRPRGQGDVARAHDRLKFDEAFVLQAVLVRRRMAASAWAATPRARREGGLLGEFDKRLPFELTEGQRQVGEEIAADLARAHPMHRLLQGEVGAGKTVVALRAMLQVVDSGGQAVLLAPTEVLAQQHHRSIVAMLGDLAAGGMLGGTAVALLTGSMGAAARRSALLDAASGTAGIVIGTHAVLQEHVQFFDLGLVVVDEQHRFGVEQRDALREKGGGGRPHVLVMTATPIPRTVAMTVFGDLEVSTLSQLPSGRAPITTHVVPAAEKPHYLDRAWQRVREETGLGRQAYVVCPRIGDQEGDEGDLAKADDERRPPLAVLDVARTLAEGPLAGLRIEALHGKLAPEDKDAVMRAFARGEIDVLVATTVIEVGVDVPNSSVMVIMDADRFGVSQLHQLRGRVGRGGLPGLCLLVSEAPEGTAARRRLDAVATTLDGFELSRVDLEQRREGDVLGAAQSGRRSSLRLLQLLRDEDVIEAARAEATSLLAADPGLSGHPALRAEIDALVSDERAEFLEKA
;
A
#
# COMPACT_ATOMS: atom_id res chain seq x y z
N MET A 1 13.40 -16.66 -35.35
CA MET A 1 13.67 -16.47 -33.91
C MET A 1 12.69 -15.42 -33.44
N THR A 2 11.86 -15.79 -32.48
CA THR A 2 10.71 -14.99 -32.06
C THR A 2 11.08 -14.31 -30.75
N SER A 3 11.34 -13.01 -30.78
CA SER A 3 11.69 -12.22 -29.57
C SER A 3 10.42 -11.82 -28.80
N PHE A 4 10.54 -11.50 -27.50
CA PHE A 4 9.45 -10.94 -26.70
C PHE A 4 8.85 -9.67 -27.31
N ASP A 5 9.66 -8.82 -27.95
CA ASP A 5 9.20 -7.57 -28.56
C ASP A 5 8.57 -7.77 -29.94
N GLU A 6 8.52 -9.00 -30.46
CA GLU A 6 7.99 -9.23 -31.78
C GLU A 6 6.47 -8.94 -31.83
N PRO A 7 5.99 -8.15 -32.81
CA PRO A 7 4.57 -7.89 -32.96
C PRO A 7 3.77 -9.18 -33.14
N LEU A 8 2.73 -9.34 -32.34
CA LEU A 8 1.92 -10.54 -32.26
C LEU A 8 1.28 -10.92 -33.62
N LYS A 9 1.01 -9.92 -34.46
CA LYS A 9 0.51 -10.11 -35.84
C LYS A 9 1.41 -11.01 -36.69
N LYS A 10 2.72 -11.00 -36.47
CA LYS A 10 3.66 -11.88 -37.18
C LYS A 10 3.60 -13.33 -36.68
N ALA A 11 3.41 -13.50 -35.37
CA ALA A 11 3.45 -14.82 -34.73
C ALA A 11 2.13 -15.60 -34.84
N VAL A 12 0.97 -14.96 -34.65
CA VAL A 12 -0.35 -15.63 -34.62
C VAL A 12 -1.35 -15.13 -35.67
N GLY A 13 -0.90 -14.26 -36.57
CA GLY A 13 -1.67 -13.80 -37.74
C GLY A 13 -3.01 -13.14 -37.37
N ARG A 14 -4.11 -13.73 -37.85
CA ARG A 14 -5.48 -13.19 -37.66
C ARG A 14 -5.93 -13.16 -36.19
N SER A 15 -5.32 -13.96 -35.32
CA SER A 15 -5.65 -14.00 -33.89
C SER A 15 -5.10 -12.80 -33.11
N ALA A 16 -4.21 -12.00 -33.69
CA ALA A 16 -3.59 -10.87 -33.00
C ALA A 16 -4.56 -9.72 -32.71
N ALA A 17 -5.40 -9.33 -33.69
CA ALA A 17 -6.28 -8.16 -33.55
C ALA A 17 -7.32 -8.30 -32.41
N PRO A 18 -7.94 -9.48 -32.18
CA PRO A 18 -8.77 -9.68 -30.99
C PRO A 18 -7.97 -9.59 -29.68
N LEU A 19 -6.75 -10.15 -29.62
CA LEU A 19 -5.92 -10.18 -28.40
C LEU A 19 -5.51 -8.75 -28.00
N GLU A 20 -5.23 -7.92 -28.99
CA GLU A 20 -4.93 -6.51 -28.81
C GLU A 20 -6.17 -5.72 -28.36
N SER A 21 -7.31 -5.87 -29.04
CA SER A 21 -8.51 -5.07 -28.75
C SER A 21 -9.21 -5.43 -27.44
N ALA A 22 -9.22 -6.71 -27.06
CA ALA A 22 -9.94 -7.16 -25.86
C ALA A 22 -9.05 -7.26 -24.61
N LEU A 23 -7.74 -7.51 -24.76
CA LEU A 23 -6.82 -7.73 -23.64
C LEU A 23 -5.61 -6.78 -23.65
N GLY A 24 -5.49 -5.92 -24.67
CA GLY A 24 -4.34 -5.03 -24.85
C GLY A 24 -3.03 -5.76 -25.17
N ILE A 25 -3.09 -7.00 -25.66
CA ILE A 25 -1.90 -7.84 -25.90
C ILE A 25 -1.47 -7.67 -27.36
N SER A 26 -0.32 -7.03 -27.56
CA SER A 26 0.23 -6.60 -28.84
C SER A 26 1.56 -7.28 -29.22
N THR A 27 2.30 -7.80 -28.24
CA THR A 27 3.58 -8.50 -28.45
C THR A 27 3.55 -9.97 -28.04
N VAL A 28 4.56 -10.73 -28.49
CA VAL A 28 4.78 -12.12 -28.11
C VAL A 28 5.04 -12.27 -26.60
N GLY A 29 5.87 -11.40 -26.02
CA GLY A 29 6.14 -11.40 -24.58
C GLY A 29 4.90 -11.12 -23.75
N GLU A 30 4.04 -10.19 -24.18
CA GLU A 30 2.77 -9.91 -23.50
C GLU A 30 1.84 -11.13 -23.49
N LEU A 31 1.77 -11.89 -24.59
CA LEU A 31 0.95 -13.10 -24.69
C LEU A 31 1.49 -14.23 -23.81
N LEU A 32 2.81 -14.45 -23.80
CA LEU A 32 3.45 -15.49 -22.98
C LEU A 32 3.44 -15.15 -21.49
N ARG A 33 3.33 -13.88 -21.13
CA ARG A 33 3.14 -13.46 -19.74
C ARG A 33 1.66 -13.34 -19.35
N HIS A 34 0.73 -13.68 -20.25
CA HIS A 34 -0.70 -13.77 -19.93
C HIS A 34 -0.99 -15.11 -19.29
N TYR A 35 -0.65 -15.24 -18.00
CA TYR A 35 -0.67 -16.52 -17.30
C TYR A 35 -2.09 -17.04 -17.05
N PRO A 36 -2.28 -18.37 -16.97
CA PRO A 36 -3.54 -18.98 -16.56
C PRO A 36 -3.92 -18.52 -15.14
N ARG A 37 -5.19 -18.14 -14.94
CA ARG A 37 -5.74 -17.82 -13.60
C ARG A 37 -5.88 -19.07 -12.74
N ARG A 38 -6.10 -20.22 -13.38
CA ARG A 38 -6.27 -21.52 -12.73
C ARG A 38 -6.01 -22.65 -13.71
N TYR A 39 -5.84 -23.85 -13.16
CA TYR A 39 -5.66 -25.08 -13.91
C TYR A 39 -6.77 -26.04 -13.50
N ALA A 40 -7.64 -26.41 -14.43
CA ALA A 40 -8.68 -27.41 -14.16
C ALA A 40 -8.14 -28.79 -14.50
N GLN A 41 -8.33 -29.76 -13.60
CA GLN A 41 -8.21 -31.16 -13.98
C GLN A 41 -9.43 -31.54 -14.83
N ARG A 42 -9.26 -32.41 -15.84
CA ARG A 42 -10.40 -32.96 -16.57
C ARG A 42 -11.30 -33.72 -15.58
N GLY A 43 -12.57 -33.32 -15.49
CA GLY A 43 -13.54 -33.82 -14.50
C GLY A 43 -13.74 -32.92 -13.27
N GLU A 44 -12.89 -31.91 -13.06
CA GLU A 44 -13.02 -30.92 -11.99
C GLU A 44 -13.86 -29.73 -12.48
N LEU A 45 -14.99 -29.51 -11.82
CA LEU A 45 -15.96 -28.48 -12.21
C LEU A 45 -15.63 -27.15 -11.54
N THR A 46 -15.99 -26.05 -12.21
CA THR A 46 -15.73 -24.70 -11.71
C THR A 46 -16.75 -24.32 -10.65
N PRO A 47 -16.34 -23.86 -9.46
CA PRO A 47 -17.27 -23.29 -8.48
C PRO A 47 -18.06 -22.13 -9.10
N ILE A 48 -19.36 -22.31 -9.31
CA ILE A 48 -20.28 -21.33 -9.88
C ILE A 48 -20.59 -20.21 -8.87
N ALA A 49 -20.47 -20.52 -7.57
CA ALA A 49 -20.77 -19.59 -6.47
C ALA A 49 -19.93 -18.30 -6.52
N SER A 50 -18.69 -18.41 -7.01
CA SER A 50 -17.71 -17.32 -7.06
C SER A 50 -17.80 -16.43 -8.30
N LEU A 51 -18.80 -16.61 -9.18
CA LEU A 51 -18.96 -15.77 -10.36
C LEU A 51 -19.53 -14.39 -10.00
N GLU A 52 -18.87 -13.33 -10.45
CA GLU A 52 -19.28 -11.92 -10.24
C GLU A 52 -20.12 -11.41 -11.42
N HIS A 53 -20.98 -10.41 -11.18
CA HIS A 53 -21.80 -9.82 -12.25
C HIS A 53 -20.93 -9.00 -13.22
N ASP A 54 -21.29 -9.03 -14.50
CA ASP A 54 -20.67 -8.27 -15.59
C ASP A 54 -19.25 -8.73 -16.02
N GLU A 55 -18.69 -9.76 -15.37
CA GLU A 55 -17.40 -10.36 -15.73
C GLU A 55 -17.50 -11.31 -16.94
N HIS A 56 -16.46 -11.34 -17.80
CA HIS A 56 -16.30 -12.38 -18.82
C HIS A 56 -15.52 -13.56 -18.23
N VAL A 57 -16.14 -14.73 -18.17
CA VAL A 57 -15.56 -15.90 -17.51
C VAL A 57 -15.60 -17.11 -18.42
N THR A 58 -14.63 -18.02 -18.25
CA THR A 58 -14.66 -19.37 -18.80
C THR A 58 -14.81 -20.39 -17.67
N VAL A 59 -15.90 -21.16 -17.69
CA VAL A 59 -16.24 -22.18 -16.69
C VAL A 59 -16.22 -23.59 -17.29
N VAL A 60 -15.73 -24.55 -16.53
CA VAL A 60 -15.83 -25.98 -16.81
C VAL A 60 -17.06 -26.49 -16.06
N ALA A 61 -18.05 -27.01 -16.80
CA ALA A 61 -19.30 -27.46 -16.20
C ALA A 61 -19.89 -28.65 -16.97
N LYS A 62 -20.78 -29.40 -16.30
CA LYS A 62 -21.50 -30.52 -16.91
C LYS A 62 -22.92 -30.12 -17.26
N VAL A 63 -23.37 -30.46 -18.47
CA VAL A 63 -24.74 -30.20 -18.91
C VAL A 63 -25.71 -31.10 -18.14
N SER A 64 -26.57 -30.51 -17.32
CA SER A 64 -27.59 -31.25 -16.56
C SER A 64 -28.89 -31.39 -17.34
N SER A 65 -29.28 -30.36 -18.09
CA SER A 65 -30.51 -30.37 -18.89
C SER A 65 -30.45 -29.33 -20.00
N ALA A 66 -31.05 -29.63 -21.14
CA ALA A 66 -31.23 -28.68 -22.24
C ALA A 66 -32.70 -28.71 -22.65
N VAL A 67 -33.42 -27.60 -22.48
CA VAL A 67 -34.87 -27.53 -22.73
C VAL A 67 -35.21 -26.32 -23.58
N ARG A 68 -35.92 -26.53 -24.69
CA ARG A 68 -36.46 -25.43 -25.48
C ARG A 68 -37.70 -24.84 -24.81
N ARG A 69 -37.72 -23.52 -24.67
CA ARG A 69 -38.83 -22.77 -24.07
C ARG A 69 -39.39 -21.77 -25.09
N PRO A 70 -40.73 -21.62 -25.17
CA PRO A 70 -41.34 -20.56 -25.98
C PRO A 70 -41.06 -19.18 -25.37
N MET A 71 -40.84 -18.17 -26.20
CA MET A 71 -40.68 -16.78 -25.74
C MET A 71 -42.06 -16.19 -25.37
N LYS A 72 -42.15 -15.49 -24.22
CA LYS A 72 -43.43 -14.92 -23.74
C LYS A 72 -43.95 -13.73 -24.56
N ASN A 73 -43.06 -12.90 -25.12
CA ASN A 73 -43.42 -11.62 -25.76
C ASN A 73 -43.00 -11.49 -27.25
N ARG A 74 -42.53 -12.57 -27.90
CA ARG A 74 -42.13 -12.59 -29.32
C ARG A 74 -42.35 -13.99 -29.92
N GLN A 75 -42.55 -14.08 -31.25
CA GLN A 75 -42.51 -15.37 -31.95
C GLN A 75 -41.08 -15.95 -31.90
N GLY A 76 -40.93 -17.15 -31.33
CA GLY A 76 -39.65 -17.85 -31.27
C GLY A 76 -39.54 -18.81 -30.08
N THR A 77 -38.51 -19.66 -30.12
CA THR A 77 -38.09 -20.51 -29.01
C THR A 77 -36.65 -20.17 -28.62
N TRP A 78 -36.30 -20.42 -27.37
CA TRP A 78 -34.92 -20.30 -26.89
C TRP A 78 -34.54 -21.56 -26.12
N LEU A 79 -33.26 -21.89 -26.12
CA LEU A 79 -32.74 -23.03 -25.36
C LEU A 79 -32.29 -22.54 -23.98
N ASP A 80 -32.99 -22.99 -22.94
CA ASP A 80 -32.57 -22.89 -21.55
C ASP A 80 -31.78 -24.15 -21.23
N MET A 81 -30.46 -24.03 -21.25
CA MET A 81 -29.56 -25.10 -20.87
C MET A 81 -29.07 -24.83 -19.45
N VAL A 82 -29.08 -25.85 -18.61
CA VAL A 82 -28.57 -25.77 -17.24
C VAL A 82 -27.30 -26.59 -17.20
N VAL A 83 -26.24 -25.96 -16.71
CA VAL A 83 -24.98 -26.62 -16.38
C VAL A 83 -24.76 -26.57 -14.88
N THR A 84 -24.07 -27.57 -14.35
CA THR A 84 -23.81 -27.68 -12.91
C THR A 84 -22.35 -27.98 -12.65
N ASP A 85 -21.89 -27.52 -11.49
CA ASP A 85 -20.58 -27.85 -10.92
C ASP A 85 -20.65 -28.98 -9.87
N GLY A 86 -21.83 -29.60 -9.72
CA GLY A 86 -22.12 -30.60 -8.67
C GLY A 86 -22.83 -30.01 -7.44
N SER A 87 -22.75 -28.69 -7.23
CA SER A 87 -23.34 -27.98 -6.09
C SER A 87 -24.37 -26.93 -6.50
N GLU A 88 -24.02 -26.08 -7.47
CA GLU A 88 -24.82 -24.97 -7.97
C GLU A 88 -25.18 -25.17 -9.44
N ARG A 89 -26.07 -24.30 -9.94
CA ARG A 89 -26.60 -24.35 -11.30
C ARG A 89 -26.40 -23.02 -11.99
N LEU A 90 -25.84 -23.08 -13.20
CA LEU A 90 -25.65 -21.95 -14.09
C LEU A 90 -26.55 -22.12 -15.31
N HIS A 91 -27.29 -21.06 -15.66
CA HIS A 91 -28.18 -21.07 -16.81
C HIS A 91 -27.51 -20.52 -18.07
N LEU A 92 -27.55 -21.26 -19.17
CA LEU A 92 -27.07 -20.83 -20.47
C LEU A 92 -28.27 -20.59 -21.38
N ALA A 93 -28.39 -19.38 -21.90
CA ALA A 93 -29.47 -19.00 -22.81
C ALA A 93 -28.94 -18.92 -24.25
N PHE A 94 -29.47 -19.76 -25.14
CA PHE A 94 -29.20 -19.67 -26.58
C PHE A 94 -30.47 -19.27 -27.35
N PHE A 95 -30.34 -18.31 -28.27
CA PHE A 95 -31.42 -17.87 -29.15
C PHE A 95 -31.15 -18.22 -30.62
N GLY A 96 -32.20 -18.20 -31.44
CA GLY A 96 -32.09 -18.34 -32.91
C GLY A 96 -31.40 -19.64 -33.37
N LYS A 97 -30.62 -19.55 -34.46
CA LYS A 97 -29.90 -20.71 -35.04
C LYS A 97 -28.89 -21.34 -34.07
N GLY A 98 -28.32 -20.55 -33.15
CA GLY A 98 -27.36 -21.03 -32.16
C GLY A 98 -27.96 -22.02 -31.16
N ALA A 99 -29.26 -21.91 -30.87
CA ALA A 99 -29.98 -22.85 -30.00
C ALA A 99 -30.01 -24.27 -30.57
N TYR A 100 -30.22 -24.43 -31.88
CA TYR A 100 -30.29 -25.73 -32.54
C TYR A 100 -28.92 -26.45 -32.52
N VAL A 101 -27.86 -25.72 -32.82
CA VAL A 101 -26.49 -26.27 -32.86
C VAL A 101 -26.02 -26.66 -31.46
N ALA A 102 -26.27 -25.81 -30.45
CA ALA A 102 -25.90 -26.09 -29.07
C ALA A 102 -26.62 -27.33 -28.53
N GLU A 103 -27.92 -27.49 -28.78
CA GLU A 103 -28.68 -28.66 -28.32
C GLU A 103 -28.17 -29.97 -28.93
N GLN A 104 -27.71 -29.95 -30.19
CA GLN A 104 -27.14 -31.13 -30.84
C GLN A 104 -25.74 -31.49 -30.34
N ARG A 105 -24.90 -30.49 -30.08
CA ARG A 105 -23.49 -30.69 -29.69
C ARG A 105 -23.30 -30.89 -28.19
N LEU A 106 -24.27 -30.49 -27.37
CA LEU A 106 -24.20 -30.51 -25.92
C LEU A 106 -25.39 -31.27 -25.31
N PRO A 107 -25.52 -32.59 -25.57
CA PRO A 107 -26.53 -33.40 -24.90
C PRO A 107 -26.30 -33.45 -23.37
N PRO A 108 -27.34 -33.69 -22.56
CA PRO A 108 -27.18 -33.89 -21.12
C PRO A 108 -26.13 -34.95 -20.80
N GLY A 109 -25.27 -34.66 -19.82
CA GLY A 109 -24.11 -35.48 -19.46
C GLY A 109 -22.79 -35.02 -20.09
N THR A 110 -22.82 -34.15 -21.10
CA THR A 110 -21.60 -33.61 -21.73
C THR A 110 -20.86 -32.67 -20.79
N GLU A 111 -19.54 -32.83 -20.69
CA GLU A 111 -18.64 -31.90 -20.01
C GLU A 111 -17.97 -31.01 -21.04
N ALA A 112 -18.05 -29.69 -20.82
CA ALA A 112 -17.53 -28.71 -21.76
C ALA A 112 -17.07 -27.44 -21.03
N MET A 113 -16.26 -26.66 -21.73
CA MET A 113 -15.93 -25.29 -21.34
C MET A 113 -16.98 -24.34 -21.91
N PHE A 114 -17.46 -23.41 -21.09
CA PHE A 114 -18.43 -22.39 -21.47
C PHE A 114 -17.85 -21.01 -21.15
N SER A 115 -17.82 -20.12 -22.14
CA SER A 115 -17.27 -18.77 -22.00
C SER A 115 -18.28 -17.70 -22.36
N GLY A 116 -18.50 -16.74 -21.47
CA GLY A 116 -19.44 -15.65 -21.73
C GLY A 116 -19.51 -14.63 -20.59
N LYS A 117 -20.33 -13.59 -20.81
CA LYS A 117 -20.57 -12.53 -19.83
C LYS A 117 -21.58 -12.98 -18.77
N VAL A 118 -21.23 -12.83 -17.49
CA VAL A 118 -22.04 -13.24 -16.35
C VAL A 118 -23.18 -12.25 -16.09
N ASN A 119 -24.41 -12.72 -16.21
CA ASN A 119 -25.61 -11.99 -15.83
C ASN A 119 -26.12 -12.54 -14.49
N VAL A 120 -26.34 -11.66 -13.52
CA VAL A 120 -26.93 -12.04 -12.23
C VAL A 120 -28.29 -11.39 -12.13
N PHE A 121 -29.34 -12.20 -12.04
CA PHE A 121 -30.70 -11.74 -11.81
C PHE A 121 -31.11 -12.09 -10.38
N VAL A 122 -31.43 -11.07 -9.58
CA VAL A 122 -31.90 -11.22 -8.20
C VAL A 122 -33.40 -10.95 -8.17
N ALA A 123 -34.19 -11.96 -7.80
CA ALA A 123 -35.63 -11.82 -7.58
C ALA A 123 -36.01 -12.38 -6.21
N GLY A 124 -36.34 -11.48 -5.27
CA GLY A 124 -36.58 -11.85 -3.87
C GLY A 124 -35.33 -12.46 -3.23
N LYS A 125 -35.45 -13.64 -2.62
CA LYS A 125 -34.32 -14.38 -2.02
C LYS A 125 -33.53 -15.27 -3.00
N SER A 126 -33.87 -15.27 -4.29
CA SER A 126 -33.24 -16.15 -5.29
C SER A 126 -32.28 -15.39 -6.19
N ARG A 127 -31.00 -15.79 -6.17
CA ARG A 127 -29.95 -15.34 -7.10
C ARG A 127 -29.86 -16.33 -8.26
N ARG A 128 -30.14 -15.90 -9.48
CA ARG A 128 -29.98 -16.71 -10.69
C ARG A 128 -28.82 -16.17 -11.53
N VAL A 129 -27.78 -16.98 -11.69
CA VAL A 129 -26.63 -16.65 -12.54
C VAL A 129 -26.86 -17.24 -13.94
N SER A 130 -26.58 -16.47 -14.98
CA SER A 130 -26.71 -16.92 -16.37
C SER A 130 -25.67 -16.36 -17.32
N LEU A 131 -25.37 -17.14 -18.37
CA LEU A 131 -24.61 -16.72 -19.54
C LEU A 131 -25.55 -16.63 -20.74
N THR A 132 -25.51 -15.51 -21.44
CA THR A 132 -26.29 -15.33 -22.67
C THR A 132 -25.40 -15.57 -23.87
N HIS A 133 -25.78 -16.48 -24.75
CA HIS A 133 -24.99 -16.89 -25.92
C HIS A 133 -23.52 -17.19 -25.62
N PRO A 134 -23.21 -18.03 -24.62
CA PRO A 134 -21.82 -18.39 -24.36
C PRO A 134 -21.21 -19.13 -25.56
N GLU A 135 -19.93 -18.87 -25.83
CA GLU A 135 -19.12 -19.76 -26.65
C GLU A 135 -18.85 -21.05 -25.86
N TYR A 136 -18.65 -22.18 -26.54
CA TYR A 136 -18.37 -23.45 -25.89
C TYR A 136 -17.36 -24.31 -26.67
N GLU A 137 -16.63 -25.16 -25.95
CA GLU A 137 -15.72 -26.17 -26.50
C GLU A 137 -15.84 -27.46 -25.68
N SER A 138 -16.10 -28.59 -26.34
CA SER A 138 -16.16 -29.91 -25.69
C SER A 138 -14.77 -30.51 -25.54
N PHE A 139 -14.55 -31.28 -24.48
CA PHE A 139 -13.24 -31.88 -24.23
C PHE A 139 -12.87 -33.00 -25.22
N ASP A 140 -13.84 -33.57 -25.94
CA ASP A 140 -13.66 -34.67 -26.90
C ASP A 140 -13.03 -34.23 -28.23
N GLU A 141 -13.12 -32.95 -28.61
CA GLU A 141 -12.66 -32.46 -29.92
C GLU A 141 -11.13 -32.21 -30.03
N THR A 142 -10.38 -32.30 -28.92
CA THR A 142 -9.01 -31.73 -28.83
C THR A 142 -7.87 -32.72 -28.56
N ALA A 143 -8.12 -34.03 -28.57
CA ALA A 143 -7.13 -35.02 -28.15
C ALA A 143 -6.62 -35.87 -29.32
N GLU A 144 -5.32 -35.77 -29.61
CA GLU A 144 -4.65 -36.60 -30.62
C GLU A 144 -4.20 -37.95 -30.05
N THR A 145 -4.02 -38.08 -28.73
CA THR A 145 -3.67 -39.34 -28.05
C THR A 145 -4.41 -39.55 -26.72
N ALA A 146 -4.64 -40.81 -26.34
CA ALA A 146 -5.36 -41.20 -25.12
C ALA A 146 -4.60 -40.93 -23.80
N GLU A 147 -3.27 -40.80 -23.83
CA GLU A 147 -2.44 -40.52 -22.65
C GLU A 147 -2.34 -39.01 -22.35
N GLU A 148 -2.28 -38.14 -23.37
CA GLU A 148 -2.52 -36.70 -23.22
C GLU A 148 -3.95 -36.39 -22.78
N PHE A 149 -4.90 -37.26 -23.13
CA PHE A 149 -6.29 -37.13 -22.75
C PHE A 149 -6.51 -37.25 -21.24
N ALA A 150 -5.78 -38.17 -20.59
CA ALA A 150 -6.04 -38.60 -19.22
C ALA A 150 -5.28 -37.82 -18.13
N SER A 151 -4.22 -37.06 -18.47
CA SER A 151 -3.28 -36.51 -17.46
C SER A 151 -3.02 -34.99 -17.55
N ALA A 152 -3.49 -34.30 -18.58
CA ALA A 152 -3.17 -32.88 -18.76
C ALA A 152 -4.10 -31.96 -17.95
N LEU A 153 -3.50 -31.11 -17.11
CA LEU A 153 -4.17 -29.93 -16.55
C LEU A 153 -4.56 -28.98 -17.70
N VAL A 154 -5.79 -28.47 -17.67
CA VAL A 154 -6.29 -27.50 -18.65
C VAL A 154 -6.10 -26.09 -18.09
N PRO A 155 -5.20 -25.27 -18.67
CA PRO A 155 -5.01 -23.90 -18.22
C PRO A 155 -6.20 -23.02 -18.63
N ILE A 156 -6.72 -22.26 -17.67
CA ILE A 156 -7.85 -21.36 -17.86
C ILE A 156 -7.37 -19.92 -17.72
N TYR A 157 -7.40 -19.18 -18.82
CA TYR A 157 -6.92 -17.81 -18.94
C TYR A 157 -8.01 -16.77 -18.60
N PRO A 158 -7.63 -15.60 -18.07
CA PRO A 158 -8.50 -14.44 -18.06
C PRO A 158 -9.02 -14.17 -19.48
N SER A 159 -10.35 -14.14 -19.64
CA SER A 159 -11.03 -14.10 -20.94
C SER A 159 -11.56 -12.70 -21.25
N GLY A 160 -11.52 -12.31 -22.53
CA GLY A 160 -12.05 -11.04 -23.01
C GLY A 160 -13.28 -11.23 -23.89
N GLN A 161 -13.96 -10.14 -24.26
CA GLN A 161 -15.10 -10.21 -25.18
C GLN A 161 -14.69 -10.85 -26.52
N GLY A 162 -15.34 -11.96 -26.91
CA GLY A 162 -15.02 -12.72 -28.13
C GLY A 162 -13.73 -13.55 -28.09
N LEU A 163 -13.03 -13.55 -26.95
CA LEU A 163 -11.77 -14.27 -26.71
C LEU A 163 -11.91 -15.23 -25.51
N PRO A 164 -12.51 -16.41 -25.74
CA PRO A 164 -12.54 -17.46 -24.75
C PRO A 164 -11.14 -18.05 -24.48
N SER A 165 -10.99 -18.66 -23.31
CA SER A 165 -9.72 -19.22 -22.82
C SER A 165 -9.02 -20.15 -23.81
N TRP A 166 -9.75 -20.96 -24.58
CA TRP A 166 -9.14 -21.89 -25.54
C TRP A 166 -8.58 -21.21 -26.80
N LYS A 167 -9.15 -20.08 -27.24
CA LYS A 167 -8.55 -19.29 -28.34
C LYS A 167 -7.23 -18.67 -27.89
N ILE A 168 -7.18 -18.20 -26.65
CA ILE A 168 -5.94 -17.70 -26.02
C ILE A 168 -4.93 -18.84 -25.92
N ARG A 169 -5.34 -20.01 -25.41
CA ARG A 169 -4.50 -21.21 -25.34
C ARG A 169 -3.90 -21.59 -26.69
N ARG A 170 -4.70 -21.61 -27.77
CA ARG A 170 -4.21 -21.92 -29.12
C ARG A 170 -3.18 -20.89 -29.60
N ALA A 171 -3.43 -19.60 -29.37
CA ALA A 171 -2.48 -18.55 -29.71
C ALA A 171 -1.16 -18.71 -28.93
N VAL A 172 -1.23 -18.97 -27.62
CA VAL A 172 -0.05 -19.26 -26.78
C VAL A 172 0.67 -20.50 -27.31
N GLN A 173 -0.05 -21.57 -27.68
CA GLN A 173 0.54 -22.79 -28.22
C GLN A 173 1.34 -22.52 -29.50
N THR A 174 0.78 -21.78 -30.46
CA THR A 174 1.48 -21.39 -31.70
C THR A 174 2.80 -20.71 -31.41
N VAL A 175 2.84 -19.83 -30.41
CA VAL A 175 4.06 -19.10 -30.02
C VAL A 175 5.06 -20.01 -29.32
N LEU A 176 4.61 -20.87 -28.41
CA LEU A 176 5.47 -21.79 -27.66
C LEU A 176 6.23 -22.77 -28.58
N ASP A 177 5.65 -23.17 -29.71
CA ASP A 177 6.27 -24.14 -30.62
C ASP A 177 7.47 -23.55 -31.38
N VAL A 178 7.56 -22.22 -31.47
CA VAL A 178 8.66 -21.49 -32.14
C VAL A 178 9.46 -20.60 -31.18
N LEU A 179 9.30 -20.84 -29.87
CA LEU A 179 9.93 -20.06 -28.82
C LEU A 179 11.44 -20.30 -28.79
N SER A 180 12.20 -19.21 -28.81
CA SER A 180 13.63 -19.20 -28.53
C SER A 180 13.95 -17.87 -27.85
N LEU A 181 14.37 -17.92 -26.59
CA LEU A 181 14.58 -16.75 -25.74
C LEU A 181 15.93 -16.82 -25.04
N ASP A 182 16.54 -15.66 -24.90
CA ASP A 182 17.66 -15.52 -23.99
C ASP A 182 17.14 -15.41 -22.55
N ASP A 183 17.79 -16.11 -21.63
CA ASP A 183 17.40 -16.11 -20.23
C ASP A 183 17.84 -14.79 -19.56
N PRO A 184 16.91 -14.02 -18.96
CA PRO A 184 17.25 -12.79 -18.25
C PRO A 184 18.03 -13.06 -16.96
N VAL A 185 17.96 -14.27 -16.39
CA VAL A 185 18.76 -14.68 -15.25
C VAL A 185 20.08 -15.29 -15.76
N PRO A 186 21.24 -14.76 -15.36
CA PRO A 186 22.54 -15.29 -15.78
C PRO A 186 22.66 -16.81 -15.52
N GLY A 187 23.26 -17.54 -16.46
CA GLY A 187 23.36 -19.00 -16.39
C GLY A 187 23.98 -19.54 -15.09
N GLU A 188 25.05 -18.90 -14.61
CA GLU A 188 25.69 -19.26 -13.34
C GLU A 188 24.77 -19.07 -12.13
N LEU A 189 23.98 -17.99 -12.12
CA LEU A 189 23.02 -17.70 -11.07
C LEU A 189 21.87 -18.71 -11.09
N ARG A 190 21.35 -19.00 -12.30
CA ARG A 190 20.31 -19.99 -12.52
C ARG A 190 20.72 -21.37 -12.00
N GLU A 191 21.94 -21.82 -12.30
CA GLU A 191 22.45 -23.11 -11.84
C GLU A 191 22.65 -23.16 -10.33
N ARG A 192 23.21 -22.11 -9.74
CA ARG A 192 23.42 -22.02 -8.28
C ARG A 192 22.11 -22.08 -7.51
N LEU A 193 21.07 -21.42 -8.02
CA LEU A 193 19.75 -21.36 -7.39
C LEU A 193 18.82 -22.52 -7.80
N GLY A 194 19.26 -23.43 -8.68
CA GLY A 194 18.45 -24.55 -9.16
C GLY A 194 17.22 -24.13 -9.98
N LEU A 195 17.30 -22.98 -10.65
CA LEU A 195 16.19 -22.39 -11.40
C LEU A 195 16.05 -23.06 -12.79
N LEU A 196 14.80 -23.33 -13.19
CA LEU A 196 14.49 -23.82 -14.54
C LEU A 196 14.82 -22.75 -15.59
N PRO A 197 15.33 -23.08 -16.80
CA PRO A 197 15.41 -22.11 -17.90
C PRO A 197 14.08 -21.40 -18.17
N ILE A 198 14.12 -20.12 -18.57
CA ILE A 198 12.89 -19.33 -18.81
C ILE A 198 11.93 -19.99 -19.80
N GLU A 199 12.45 -20.59 -20.87
CA GLU A 199 11.62 -21.29 -21.85
C GLU A 199 10.87 -22.47 -21.24
N ASP A 200 11.54 -23.24 -20.37
CA ASP A 200 10.94 -24.37 -19.69
C ASP A 200 9.87 -23.90 -18.72
N ALA A 201 10.12 -22.83 -17.95
CA ALA A 201 9.13 -22.26 -17.06
C ALA A 201 7.88 -21.76 -17.81
N LEU A 202 8.05 -21.07 -18.94
CA LEU A 202 6.93 -20.64 -19.79
C LEU A 202 6.19 -21.84 -20.41
N ARG A 203 6.90 -22.89 -20.81
CA ARG A 203 6.25 -24.12 -21.28
C ARG A 203 5.46 -24.79 -20.16
N LEU A 204 6.01 -24.88 -18.95
CA LEU A 204 5.35 -25.54 -17.82
C LEU A 204 4.15 -24.74 -17.29
N VAL A 205 4.19 -23.41 -17.27
CA VAL A 205 3.03 -22.59 -16.86
C VAL A 205 1.88 -22.71 -17.87
N HIS A 206 2.16 -22.92 -19.15
CA HIS A 206 1.11 -22.98 -20.18
C HIS A 206 0.74 -24.40 -20.63
N ARG A 207 1.62 -25.39 -20.44
CA ARG A 207 1.44 -26.82 -20.77
C ARG A 207 1.89 -27.72 -19.61
N PRO A 208 1.34 -27.55 -18.39
CA PRO A 208 1.72 -28.39 -17.26
C PRO A 208 1.20 -29.82 -17.43
N ARG A 209 2.01 -30.81 -17.03
CA ARG A 209 1.56 -32.21 -16.91
C ARG A 209 0.95 -32.50 -15.55
N GLY A 210 1.17 -31.63 -14.57
CA GLY A 210 0.60 -31.75 -13.22
C GLY A 210 0.89 -30.52 -12.37
N GLN A 211 0.36 -30.50 -11.14
CA GLN A 211 0.49 -29.34 -10.25
C GLN A 211 1.95 -29.04 -9.87
N GLY A 212 2.81 -30.06 -9.83
CA GLY A 212 4.24 -29.87 -9.59
C GLY A 212 4.96 -29.07 -10.69
N ASP A 213 4.50 -29.16 -11.94
CA ASP A 213 5.03 -28.34 -13.03
C ASP A 213 4.63 -26.88 -12.86
N VAL A 214 3.37 -26.64 -12.48
CA VAL A 214 2.84 -25.29 -12.21
C VAL A 214 3.63 -24.64 -11.09
N ALA A 215 3.86 -25.36 -9.98
CA ALA A 215 4.61 -24.83 -8.85
C ALA A 215 6.03 -24.41 -9.25
N ARG A 216 6.80 -25.28 -9.92
CA ARG A 216 8.16 -24.96 -10.38
C ARG A 216 8.20 -23.81 -11.38
N ALA A 217 7.21 -23.74 -12.27
CA ALA A 217 7.09 -22.63 -13.21
C ALA A 217 6.82 -21.31 -12.49
N HIS A 218 5.89 -21.31 -11.52
CA HIS A 218 5.60 -20.13 -10.71
C HIS A 218 6.81 -19.69 -9.90
N ASP A 219 7.53 -20.61 -9.25
CA ASP A 219 8.72 -20.28 -8.46
C ASP A 219 9.77 -19.56 -9.33
N ARG A 220 10.03 -20.09 -10.54
CA ARG A 220 10.94 -19.46 -11.50
C ARG A 220 10.45 -18.11 -11.98
N LEU A 221 9.18 -17.99 -12.40
CA LEU A 221 8.65 -16.75 -12.95
C LEU A 221 8.49 -15.65 -11.89
N LYS A 222 8.17 -16.02 -10.65
CA LYS A 222 8.19 -15.10 -9.50
C LYS A 222 9.60 -14.58 -9.23
N PHE A 223 10.59 -15.47 -9.25
CA PHE A 223 11.98 -15.05 -9.11
C PHE A 223 12.38 -14.07 -10.22
N ASP A 224 12.00 -14.31 -11.47
CA ASP A 224 12.28 -13.40 -12.59
C ASP A 224 11.65 -12.01 -12.38
N GLU A 225 10.38 -11.96 -11.99
CA GLU A 225 9.70 -10.70 -11.64
C GLU A 225 10.42 -9.97 -10.49
N ALA A 226 10.78 -10.69 -9.43
CA ALA A 226 11.51 -10.13 -8.29
C ALA A 226 12.91 -9.65 -8.69
N PHE A 227 13.65 -10.43 -9.48
CA PHE A 227 15.03 -10.16 -9.85
C PHE A 227 15.16 -8.96 -10.78
N VAL A 228 14.32 -8.88 -11.81
CA VAL A 228 14.29 -7.72 -12.72
C VAL A 228 13.93 -6.45 -11.94
N LEU A 229 12.90 -6.51 -11.09
CA LEU A 229 12.46 -5.38 -10.28
C LEU A 229 13.55 -4.93 -9.30
N GLN A 230 14.14 -5.86 -8.54
CA GLN A 230 15.20 -5.54 -7.61
C GLN A 230 16.46 -5.02 -8.32
N ALA A 231 16.78 -5.51 -9.53
CA ALA A 231 17.88 -4.98 -10.32
C ALA A 231 17.63 -3.52 -10.78
N VAL A 232 16.41 -3.16 -11.19
CA VAL A 232 16.05 -1.76 -11.45
C VAL A 232 16.30 -0.89 -10.22
N LEU A 233 15.84 -1.34 -9.05
CA LEU A 233 15.92 -0.58 -7.80
C LEU A 233 17.36 -0.45 -7.29
N VAL A 234 18.16 -1.51 -7.38
CA VAL A 234 19.60 -1.47 -7.07
C VAL A 234 20.33 -0.54 -8.05
N ARG A 235 20.05 -0.61 -9.35
CA ARG A 235 20.67 0.29 -10.36
C ARG A 235 20.33 1.75 -10.08
N ARG A 236 19.09 2.05 -9.70
CA ARG A 236 18.67 3.39 -9.25
C ARG A 236 19.43 3.84 -8.01
N ARG A 237 19.60 2.95 -7.01
CA ARG A 237 20.40 3.25 -5.81
C ARG A 237 21.85 3.55 -6.16
N MET A 238 22.49 2.73 -7.00
CA MET A 238 23.87 2.97 -7.43
C MET A 238 24.01 4.31 -8.16
N ALA A 239 23.06 4.65 -9.03
CA ALA A 239 23.01 5.96 -9.68
C ALA A 239 22.80 7.10 -8.67
N ALA A 240 22.02 6.89 -7.61
CA ALA A 240 21.84 7.85 -6.52
C ALA A 240 23.11 8.00 -5.65
N SER A 241 23.86 6.92 -5.42
CA SER A 241 25.13 6.92 -4.71
C SER A 241 26.30 7.48 -5.53
N ALA A 242 26.16 7.57 -6.87
CA ALA A 242 27.16 8.20 -7.73
C ALA A 242 27.23 9.73 -7.57
N TRP A 243 26.20 10.34 -6.99
CA TRP A 243 26.21 11.77 -6.68
C TRP A 243 27.10 12.04 -5.47
N ALA A 244 27.86 13.13 -5.51
CA ALA A 244 28.63 13.58 -4.37
C ALA A 244 27.72 14.21 -3.30
N ALA A 245 27.98 13.88 -2.05
CA ALA A 245 27.48 14.59 -0.87
C ALA A 245 28.64 15.00 0.02
N THR A 246 28.47 16.10 0.75
CA THR A 246 29.42 16.54 1.77
C THR A 246 29.38 15.56 2.95
N PRO A 247 30.46 14.84 3.29
CA PRO A 247 30.49 13.96 4.45
C PRO A 247 30.24 14.71 5.76
N ARG A 248 29.28 14.21 6.55
CA ARG A 248 28.88 14.78 7.85
C ARG A 248 29.38 13.87 8.98
N ALA A 249 30.71 13.76 9.10
CA ALA A 249 31.33 12.93 10.14
C ALA A 249 31.01 13.44 11.55
N ARG A 250 30.80 12.50 12.49
CA ARG A 250 30.57 12.82 13.91
C ARG A 250 31.80 13.55 14.48
N ARG A 251 31.57 14.64 15.22
CA ARG A 251 32.63 15.37 15.94
C ARG A 251 32.56 15.05 17.42
N GLU A 252 33.71 14.75 18.02
CA GLU A 252 33.82 14.60 19.48
C GLU A 252 33.59 15.97 20.16
N GLY A 253 32.84 15.97 21.25
CA GLY A 253 32.53 17.20 22.01
C GLY A 253 31.59 18.18 21.29
N GLY A 254 30.93 17.76 20.20
CA GLY A 254 29.90 18.53 19.53
C GLY A 254 28.56 18.59 20.28
N LEU A 255 27.61 19.33 19.72
CA LEU A 255 26.23 19.46 20.20
C LEU A 255 25.56 18.10 20.40
N LEU A 256 25.79 17.14 19.51
CA LEU A 256 25.23 15.80 19.64
C LEU A 256 25.70 15.13 20.94
N GLY A 257 26.99 15.23 21.26
CA GLY A 257 27.56 14.63 22.47
C GLY A 257 27.05 15.29 23.75
N GLU A 258 26.89 16.62 23.74
CA GLU A 258 26.29 17.36 24.86
C GLU A 258 24.79 17.08 25.00
N PHE A 259 24.07 16.92 23.90
CA PHE A 259 22.66 16.53 23.89
C PHE A 259 22.46 15.13 24.48
N ASP A 260 23.23 14.14 24.03
CA ASP A 260 23.12 12.75 24.51
C ASP A 260 23.34 12.65 26.04
N LYS A 261 24.23 13.48 26.62
CA LYS A 261 24.46 13.55 28.09
C LYS A 261 23.28 14.14 28.88
N ARG A 262 22.44 14.96 28.25
CA ARG A 262 21.32 15.68 28.88
C ARG A 262 19.98 14.98 28.71
N LEU A 263 19.94 13.88 27.95
CA LEU A 263 18.71 13.13 27.73
C LEU A 263 18.14 12.64 29.08
N PRO A 264 16.86 12.91 29.37
CA PRO A 264 16.24 12.50 30.64
C PRO A 264 15.85 11.01 30.66
N PHE A 265 16.21 10.26 29.62
CA PHE A 265 15.92 8.83 29.45
C PHE A 265 17.07 8.15 28.72
N GLU A 266 17.19 6.83 28.91
CA GLU A 266 18.12 6.01 28.13
C GLU A 266 17.53 5.66 26.77
N LEU A 267 18.38 5.69 25.74
CA LEU A 267 17.99 5.24 24.41
C LEU A 267 17.80 3.72 24.40
N THR A 268 16.77 3.25 23.70
CA THR A 268 16.58 1.81 23.47
C THR A 268 17.70 1.24 22.60
N GLU A 269 17.90 -0.07 22.64
CA GLU A 269 18.92 -0.71 21.79
C GLU A 269 18.65 -0.46 20.31
N GLY A 270 17.39 -0.52 19.89
CA GLY A 270 16.98 -0.16 18.53
C GLY A 270 17.32 1.29 18.16
N GLN A 271 17.08 2.25 19.07
CA GLN A 271 17.43 3.66 18.84
C GLN A 271 18.95 3.88 18.73
N ARG A 272 19.75 3.13 19.51
CA ARG A 272 21.21 3.18 19.43
C ARG A 272 21.70 2.61 18.11
N GLN A 273 21.28 1.38 17.77
CA GLN A 273 21.67 0.71 16.53
C GLN A 273 21.32 1.54 15.29
N VAL A 274 20.07 1.97 15.17
CA VAL A 274 19.63 2.79 14.03
C VAL A 274 20.31 4.16 14.02
N GLY A 275 20.60 4.73 15.19
CA GLY A 275 21.38 5.95 15.31
C GLY A 275 22.81 5.81 14.75
N GLU A 276 23.46 4.67 15.00
CA GLU A 276 24.79 4.37 14.45
C GLU A 276 24.73 4.09 12.94
N GLU A 277 23.70 3.39 12.43
CA GLU A 277 23.48 3.21 10.99
C GLU A 277 23.37 4.56 10.26
N ILE A 278 22.52 5.46 10.76
CA ILE A 278 22.36 6.80 10.20
C ILE A 278 23.66 7.60 10.32
N ALA A 279 24.34 7.55 11.46
CA ALA A 279 25.60 8.27 11.66
C ALA A 279 26.70 7.82 10.68
N ALA A 280 26.80 6.51 10.43
CA ALA A 280 27.74 5.94 9.49
C ALA A 280 27.44 6.35 8.05
N ASP A 281 26.17 6.39 7.65
CA ASP A 281 25.77 6.82 6.31
C ASP A 281 26.00 8.32 6.08
N LEU A 282 25.67 9.16 7.07
CA LEU A 282 25.94 10.60 7.05
C LEU A 282 27.42 10.91 6.87
N ALA A 283 28.31 10.04 7.36
CA ALA A 283 29.76 10.22 7.21
C ALA A 283 30.31 9.83 5.82
N ARG A 284 29.49 9.32 4.90
CA ARG A 284 29.92 8.93 3.55
C ARG A 284 29.92 10.10 2.58
N ALA A 285 30.69 9.97 1.49
CA ALA A 285 30.79 10.97 0.42
C ALA A 285 29.65 10.91 -0.61
N HIS A 286 28.61 10.14 -0.34
CA HIS A 286 27.42 10.02 -1.18
C HIS A 286 26.15 10.23 -0.34
N PRO A 287 25.03 10.68 -0.94
CA PRO A 287 23.81 10.93 -0.20
C PRO A 287 23.26 9.66 0.46
N MET A 288 23.13 9.67 1.78
CA MET A 288 22.19 8.81 2.50
C MET A 288 20.76 8.99 1.96
N HIS A 289 20.09 7.87 1.70
CA HIS A 289 18.68 7.77 1.37
C HIS A 289 18.07 6.69 2.25
N ARG A 290 17.41 7.06 3.36
CA ARG A 290 16.97 6.10 4.37
C ARG A 290 15.53 6.33 4.80
N LEU A 291 14.77 5.25 4.93
CA LEU A 291 13.45 5.18 5.55
C LEU A 291 13.59 4.67 6.98
N LEU A 292 13.31 5.52 7.94
CA LEU A 292 13.15 5.19 9.35
C LEU A 292 11.68 4.88 9.65
N GLN A 293 11.38 3.59 9.78
CA GLN A 293 10.06 3.15 10.22
C GLN A 293 10.08 2.68 11.66
N GLY A 294 8.96 2.84 12.34
CA GLY A 294 8.77 2.36 13.69
C GLY A 294 7.41 2.76 14.21
N GLU A 295 7.00 2.14 15.32
CA GLU A 295 5.69 2.41 15.89
C GLU A 295 5.52 3.88 16.32
N VAL A 296 4.27 4.29 16.46
CA VAL A 296 3.91 5.58 17.05
C VAL A 296 4.45 5.60 18.49
N GLY A 297 5.37 6.53 18.77
CA GLY A 297 6.01 6.65 20.08
C GLY A 297 7.34 5.87 20.24
N ALA A 298 7.84 5.21 19.20
CA ALA A 298 9.14 4.50 19.24
C ALA A 298 10.38 5.44 19.34
N GLY A 299 10.19 6.76 19.41
CA GLY A 299 11.28 7.74 19.48
C GLY A 299 11.94 8.09 18.14
N LYS A 300 11.21 8.02 17.02
CA LYS A 300 11.73 8.44 15.70
C LYS A 300 12.29 9.88 15.72
N THR A 301 11.60 10.79 16.40
CA THR A 301 12.02 12.19 16.53
C THR A 301 13.37 12.35 17.23
N VAL A 302 13.68 11.56 18.27
CA VAL A 302 14.99 11.66 18.93
C VAL A 302 16.11 11.13 18.03
N VAL A 303 15.86 10.05 17.28
CA VAL A 303 16.81 9.52 16.29
C VAL A 303 17.08 10.55 15.19
N ALA A 304 16.04 11.19 14.65
CA ALA A 304 16.18 12.25 13.66
C ALA A 304 16.90 13.48 14.22
N LEU A 305 16.59 13.92 15.45
CA LEU A 305 17.26 15.05 16.09
C LEU A 305 18.77 14.79 16.26
N ARG A 306 19.17 13.59 16.68
CA ARG A 306 20.59 13.21 16.77
C ARG A 306 21.29 13.31 15.41
N ALA A 307 20.64 12.86 14.34
CA ALA A 307 21.15 13.00 12.97
C ALA A 307 21.28 14.48 12.53
N MET A 308 20.28 15.32 12.86
CA MET A 308 20.34 16.76 12.60
C MET A 308 21.50 17.42 13.34
N LEU A 309 21.71 17.08 14.61
CA LEU A 309 22.81 17.62 15.41
C LEU A 309 24.18 17.21 14.87
N GLN A 310 24.35 15.98 14.38
CA GLN A 310 25.59 15.56 13.71
C GLN A 310 25.89 16.42 12.47
N VAL A 311 24.86 16.77 11.70
CA VAL A 311 25.00 17.65 10.53
C VAL A 311 25.38 19.07 10.95
N VAL A 312 24.73 19.60 11.99
CA VAL A 312 25.06 20.91 12.56
C VAL A 312 26.50 20.94 13.09
N ASP A 313 26.93 19.89 13.79
CA ASP A 313 28.29 19.76 14.29
C ASP A 313 29.32 19.81 13.17
N SER A 314 28.99 19.29 11.99
CA SER A 314 29.86 19.33 10.80
C SER A 314 29.87 20.69 10.08
N GLY A 315 29.04 21.65 10.49
CA GLY A 315 28.89 22.97 9.88
C GLY A 315 27.78 23.07 8.84
N GLY A 316 26.95 22.04 8.68
CA GLY A 316 25.78 22.05 7.80
C GLY A 316 24.49 22.44 8.52
N GLN A 317 23.42 22.59 7.75
CA GLN A 317 22.06 22.82 8.23
C GLN A 317 21.20 21.58 7.99
N ALA A 318 20.22 21.38 8.85
CA ALA A 318 19.22 20.35 8.68
C ALA A 318 17.81 20.95 8.56
N VAL A 319 16.98 20.31 7.76
CA VAL A 319 15.56 20.65 7.61
C VAL A 319 14.70 19.50 8.13
N LEU A 320 13.64 19.81 8.88
CA LEU A 320 12.57 18.87 9.17
C LEU A 320 11.27 19.35 8.51
N LEU A 321 10.76 18.55 7.59
CA LEU A 321 9.50 18.78 6.89
C LEU A 321 8.37 18.04 7.59
N ALA A 322 7.34 18.78 7.96
CA ALA A 322 6.12 18.26 8.56
C ALA A 322 4.91 18.48 7.62
N PRO A 323 3.94 17.54 7.55
CA PRO A 323 2.82 17.57 6.62
C PRO A 323 1.84 18.71 6.89
N THR A 324 1.78 19.20 8.14
CA THR A 324 0.85 20.25 8.56
C THR A 324 1.55 21.28 9.41
N GLU A 325 1.01 22.49 9.45
CA GLU A 325 1.57 23.58 10.26
C GLU A 325 1.51 23.26 11.77
N VAL A 326 0.46 22.57 12.21
CA VAL A 326 0.31 22.11 13.59
C VAL A 326 1.46 21.17 13.96
N LEU A 327 1.80 20.21 13.09
CA LEU A 327 2.91 19.30 13.35
C LEU A 327 4.27 20.00 13.28
N ALA A 328 4.45 20.94 12.34
CA ALA A 328 5.67 21.76 12.29
C ALA A 328 5.90 22.54 13.59
N GLN A 329 4.85 23.19 14.11
CA GLN A 329 4.91 23.90 15.39
C GLN A 329 5.14 22.95 16.58
N GLN A 330 4.57 21.75 16.54
CA GLN A 330 4.82 20.74 17.57
C GLN A 330 6.27 20.28 17.58
N HIS A 331 6.82 19.93 16.41
CA HIS A 331 8.23 19.54 16.28
C HIS A 331 9.15 20.66 16.73
N HIS A 332 8.86 21.90 16.35
CA HIS A 332 9.62 23.07 16.81
C HIS A 332 9.65 23.18 18.33
N ARG A 333 8.47 23.19 18.98
CA ARG A 333 8.39 23.24 20.46
C ARG A 333 9.10 22.06 21.12
N SER A 334 8.87 20.85 20.62
CA SER A 334 9.41 19.61 21.18
C SER A 334 10.94 19.56 21.07
N ILE A 335 11.49 19.91 19.90
CA ILE A 335 12.93 19.94 19.65
C ILE A 335 13.60 21.05 20.47
N VAL A 336 13.02 22.26 20.50
CA VAL A 336 13.55 23.36 21.33
C VAL A 336 13.54 22.98 22.81
N ALA A 337 12.47 22.35 23.30
CA ALA A 337 12.39 21.89 24.68
C ALA A 337 13.42 20.79 24.99
N MET A 338 13.62 19.83 24.08
CA MET A 338 14.63 18.77 24.23
C MET A 338 16.06 19.31 24.23
N LEU A 339 16.34 20.33 23.40
CA LEU A 339 17.67 20.97 23.35
C LEU A 339 17.93 21.86 24.57
N GLY A 340 16.90 22.46 25.16
CA GLY A 340 17.04 23.39 26.26
C GLY A 340 17.96 24.55 25.89
N ASP A 341 18.98 24.81 26.72
CA ASP A 341 19.96 25.88 26.47
C ASP A 341 20.78 25.68 25.17
N LEU A 342 20.86 24.46 24.64
CA LEU A 342 21.52 24.20 23.36
C LEU A 342 20.77 24.80 22.17
N ALA A 343 19.49 25.19 22.33
CA ALA A 343 18.70 25.85 21.30
C ALA A 343 19.01 27.37 21.19
N ALA A 344 19.81 27.94 22.09
CA ALA A 344 20.16 29.35 22.10
C ALA A 344 21.31 29.64 21.11
N GLY A 345 20.99 29.65 19.81
CA GLY A 345 21.96 29.99 18.76
C GLY A 345 22.62 31.36 18.97
N GLY A 346 23.94 31.42 18.73
CA GLY A 346 24.76 32.61 19.01
C GLY A 346 25.54 32.55 20.32
N MET A 347 25.30 31.56 21.18
CA MET A 347 26.18 31.22 22.32
C MET A 347 27.18 30.11 21.93
N LEU A 348 28.33 30.05 22.62
CA LEU A 348 29.32 28.99 22.42
C LEU A 348 28.66 27.62 22.69
N GLY A 349 28.59 26.78 21.64
CA GLY A 349 28.03 25.43 21.75
C GLY A 349 26.50 25.36 21.72
N GLY A 350 25.80 26.27 21.03
CA GLY A 350 24.35 26.18 20.76
C GLY A 350 24.00 26.31 19.26
N THR A 351 22.79 25.90 18.88
CA THR A 351 22.22 26.04 17.52
C THR A 351 20.84 26.66 17.56
N ALA A 352 20.54 27.62 16.68
CA ALA A 352 19.17 28.13 16.56
C ALA A 352 18.27 27.13 15.80
N VAL A 353 16.99 27.12 16.19
CA VAL A 353 15.94 26.32 15.54
C VAL A 353 14.86 27.28 15.00
N ALA A 354 14.79 27.43 13.68
CA ALA A 354 13.82 28.29 13.02
C ALA A 354 12.55 27.52 12.63
N LEU A 355 11.40 28.20 12.63
CA LEU A 355 10.13 27.70 12.11
C LEU A 355 9.78 28.44 10.81
N LEU A 356 9.37 27.71 9.77
CA LEU A 356 8.92 28.26 8.50
C LEU A 356 7.61 27.61 8.02
N THR A 357 6.49 28.30 8.22
CA THR A 357 5.15 27.86 7.77
C THR A 357 4.48 28.89 6.85
N GLY A 358 3.37 28.50 6.21
CA GLY A 358 2.63 29.36 5.28
C GLY A 358 1.88 30.49 5.98
N SER A 359 1.37 30.22 7.18
CA SER A 359 0.62 31.16 8.04
C SER A 359 1.45 32.23 8.74
N MET A 360 2.78 32.23 8.63
CA MET A 360 3.62 33.20 9.33
C MET A 360 3.43 34.63 8.82
N GLY A 361 3.30 35.58 9.76
CA GLY A 361 3.32 37.00 9.45
C GLY A 361 4.63 37.44 8.77
N ALA A 362 4.55 38.46 7.91
CA ALA A 362 5.64 38.87 7.02
C ALA A 362 6.97 39.19 7.74
N ALA A 363 6.93 39.74 8.96
CA ALA A 363 8.14 40.02 9.74
C ALA A 363 8.83 38.74 10.21
N ALA A 364 8.08 37.83 10.86
CA ALA A 364 8.61 36.55 11.34
C ALA A 364 9.13 35.67 10.19
N ARG A 365 8.37 35.62 9.08
CA ARG A 365 8.78 34.89 7.88
C ARG A 365 10.09 35.42 7.29
N ARG A 366 10.26 36.74 7.20
CA ARG A 366 11.51 37.36 6.74
C ARG A 366 12.69 37.02 7.65
N SER A 367 12.50 37.04 8.96
CA SER A 367 13.55 36.62 9.92
C SER A 367 13.96 35.18 9.68
N ALA A 368 12.98 34.25 9.64
CA ALA A 368 13.26 32.83 9.45
C ALA A 368 13.99 32.54 8.12
N LEU A 369 13.64 33.25 7.04
CA LEU A 369 14.33 33.13 5.76
C LEU A 369 15.77 33.65 5.82
N LEU A 370 16.02 34.75 6.53
CA LEU A 370 17.37 35.27 6.74
C LEU A 370 18.21 34.33 7.61
N ASP A 371 17.62 33.77 8.67
CA ASP A 371 18.30 32.83 9.56
C ASP A 371 18.67 31.53 8.82
N ALA A 372 17.79 31.07 7.93
CA ALA A 372 18.07 29.92 7.05
C ALA A 372 19.16 30.23 6.02
N ALA A 373 19.06 31.36 5.32
CA ALA A 373 20.01 31.74 4.26
C ALA A 373 21.42 32.08 4.80
N SER A 374 21.50 32.63 6.01
CA SER A 374 22.77 32.99 6.67
C SER A 374 23.46 31.83 7.38
N GLY A 375 22.77 30.71 7.58
CA GLY A 375 23.29 29.60 8.39
C GLY A 375 23.11 29.78 9.90
N THR A 376 22.52 30.88 10.35
CA THR A 376 22.29 31.16 11.78
C THR A 376 21.41 30.09 12.42
N ALA A 377 20.38 29.63 11.68
CA ALA A 377 19.58 28.48 12.06
C ALA A 377 20.23 27.19 11.56
N GLY A 378 20.85 26.42 12.47
CA GLY A 378 21.36 25.09 12.15
C GLY A 378 20.24 24.08 11.87
N ILE A 379 19.04 24.30 12.45
CA ILE A 379 17.86 23.48 12.20
C ILE A 379 16.70 24.37 11.74
N VAL A 380 16.04 23.98 10.65
CA VAL A 380 14.84 24.64 10.13
C VAL A 380 13.69 23.64 10.09
N ILE A 381 12.59 23.95 10.76
CA ILE A 381 11.40 23.11 10.81
C ILE A 381 10.30 23.81 10.03
N GLY A 382 9.59 23.11 9.15
CA GLY A 382 8.54 23.76 8.38
C GLY A 382 7.66 22.82 7.59
N THR A 383 6.71 23.42 6.86
CA THR A 383 5.85 22.69 5.92
C THR A 383 6.45 22.74 4.51
N HIS A 384 5.64 22.42 3.50
CA HIS A 384 5.98 22.63 2.09
C HIS A 384 6.46 24.07 1.77
N ALA A 385 6.19 25.05 2.65
CA ALA A 385 6.73 26.40 2.55
C ALA A 385 8.26 26.43 2.44
N VAL A 386 8.97 25.47 3.04
CA VAL A 386 10.44 25.34 2.97
C VAL A 386 10.91 24.96 1.56
N LEU A 387 10.04 24.33 0.77
CA LEU A 387 10.34 23.86 -0.58
C LEU A 387 10.25 24.94 -1.64
N GLN A 388 9.63 26.08 -1.33
CA GLN A 388 9.40 27.16 -2.30
C GLN A 388 10.71 27.72 -2.86
N GLU A 389 10.74 28.08 -4.14
CA GLU A 389 11.97 28.43 -4.88
C GLU A 389 12.82 29.52 -4.20
N HIS A 390 12.20 30.52 -3.59
CA HIS A 390 12.90 31.64 -2.94
C HIS A 390 13.54 31.28 -1.59
N VAL A 391 13.33 30.07 -1.06
CA VAL A 391 13.94 29.63 0.20
C VAL A 391 15.34 29.09 -0.07
N GLN A 392 16.34 29.79 0.45
CA GLN A 392 17.76 29.49 0.32
C GLN A 392 18.36 29.04 1.66
N PHE A 393 19.40 28.21 1.58
CA PHE A 393 20.17 27.72 2.71
C PHE A 393 21.64 28.03 2.50
N PHE A 394 22.38 28.21 3.59
CA PHE A 394 23.83 28.38 3.55
C PHE A 394 24.52 27.06 3.16
N ASP A 395 24.21 25.96 3.86
CA ASP A 395 24.74 24.63 3.58
C ASP A 395 23.73 23.55 4.00
N LEU A 396 22.78 23.19 3.14
CA LEU A 396 21.79 22.16 3.44
C LEU A 396 22.43 20.76 3.40
N GLY A 397 22.66 20.16 4.57
CA GLY A 397 23.30 18.85 4.72
C GLY A 397 22.34 17.68 4.90
N LEU A 398 21.18 17.90 5.52
CA LEU A 398 20.19 16.83 5.79
C LEU A 398 18.76 17.35 5.66
N VAL A 399 17.92 16.53 5.06
CA VAL A 399 16.47 16.72 4.97
C VAL A 399 15.80 15.54 5.66
N VAL A 400 15.04 15.84 6.71
CA VAL A 400 14.17 14.90 7.42
C VAL A 400 12.73 15.13 6.94
N VAL A 401 12.05 14.09 6.49
CA VAL A 401 10.64 14.15 6.08
C VAL A 401 9.82 13.31 7.04
N ASP A 402 8.85 13.91 7.73
CA ASP A 402 7.94 13.19 8.62
C ASP A 402 6.60 12.89 7.93
N GLU A 403 6.05 11.69 8.14
CA GLU A 403 4.80 11.20 7.56
C GLU A 403 4.71 11.33 6.03
N GLN A 404 5.58 10.58 5.34
CA GLN A 404 5.79 10.65 3.88
C GLN A 404 4.53 10.52 3.01
N HIS A 405 3.48 9.82 3.47
CA HIS A 405 2.33 9.48 2.62
C HIS A 405 1.55 10.69 2.06
N ARG A 406 1.85 11.92 2.50
CA ARG A 406 1.29 13.17 1.95
C ARG A 406 2.25 13.97 1.06
N PHE A 407 3.51 13.54 0.92
CA PHE A 407 4.54 14.23 0.15
C PHE A 407 4.83 13.48 -1.15
N GLY A 408 4.53 14.12 -2.29
CA GLY A 408 4.72 13.53 -3.62
C GLY A 408 6.19 13.36 -4.01
N VAL A 409 6.44 12.56 -5.05
CA VAL A 409 7.78 12.30 -5.60
C VAL A 409 8.46 13.60 -6.07
N GLU A 410 7.71 14.51 -6.71
CA GLU A 410 8.21 15.80 -7.23
C GLU A 410 8.80 16.72 -6.14
N GLN A 411 8.25 16.66 -4.93
CA GLN A 411 8.70 17.47 -3.79
C GLN A 411 10.04 16.98 -3.25
N ARG A 412 10.38 15.68 -3.44
CA ARG A 412 11.69 15.11 -3.09
C ARG A 412 12.77 15.60 -4.06
N ASP A 413 12.44 15.76 -5.33
CA ASP A 413 13.42 16.23 -6.33
C ASP A 413 13.72 17.72 -6.17
N ALA A 414 12.73 18.55 -5.85
CA ALA A 414 12.93 19.96 -5.51
C ALA A 414 13.90 20.17 -4.32
N LEU A 415 13.95 19.23 -3.36
CA LEU A 415 14.89 19.26 -2.23
C LEU A 415 16.30 18.86 -2.64
N ARG A 416 16.44 17.95 -3.61
CA ARG A 416 17.75 17.49 -4.12
C ARG A 416 18.50 18.61 -4.83
N GLU A 417 17.80 19.58 -5.42
CA GLU A 417 18.37 20.68 -6.19
C GLU A 417 18.81 21.89 -5.35
N LYS A 418 18.38 21.99 -4.08
CA LYS A 418 18.66 23.14 -3.20
C LYS A 418 20.02 23.12 -2.49
N GLY A 419 20.79 22.03 -2.59
CA GLY A 419 22.12 21.92 -2.00
C GLY A 419 23.18 22.55 -2.89
N GLY A 420 23.56 23.81 -2.65
CA GLY A 420 24.45 24.63 -3.49
C GLY A 420 25.88 24.12 -3.74
N GLY A 421 26.22 22.89 -3.36
CA GLY A 421 27.52 22.24 -3.62
C GLY A 421 27.53 20.70 -3.57
N GLY A 422 26.36 20.06 -3.43
CA GLY A 422 26.20 18.61 -3.28
C GLY A 422 24.77 18.26 -2.87
N ARG A 423 24.33 17.02 -3.11
CA ARG A 423 22.97 16.62 -2.75
C ARG A 423 22.87 16.40 -1.22
N PRO A 424 21.84 16.93 -0.55
CA PRO A 424 21.65 16.69 0.89
C PRO A 424 21.34 15.22 1.16
N HIS A 425 21.69 14.77 2.36
CA HIS A 425 21.21 13.50 2.90
C HIS A 425 19.70 13.56 3.10
N VAL A 426 19.00 12.43 2.92
CA VAL A 426 17.55 12.33 3.09
C VAL A 426 17.20 11.22 4.06
N LEU A 427 16.52 11.58 5.13
CA LEU A 427 15.93 10.68 6.11
C LEU A 427 14.41 10.82 6.07
N VAL A 428 13.71 9.76 5.72
CA VAL A 428 12.25 9.76 5.71
C VAL A 428 11.73 8.98 6.89
N MET A 429 10.70 9.47 7.57
CA MET A 429 10.09 8.83 8.73
C MET A 429 8.64 8.48 8.44
N THR A 430 8.22 7.31 8.92
CA THR A 430 6.81 6.89 8.88
C THR A 430 6.40 6.32 10.23
N ALA A 431 5.18 6.65 10.70
CA ALA A 431 4.62 6.04 11.89
C ALA A 431 3.75 4.81 11.63
N THR A 432 3.38 4.55 10.38
CA THR A 432 2.80 3.28 9.96
C THR A 432 3.92 2.37 9.51
N PRO A 433 4.20 1.27 10.25
CA PRO A 433 5.16 0.28 9.80
C PRO A 433 4.71 -0.30 8.46
N ILE A 434 5.61 -0.37 7.49
CA ILE A 434 5.34 -0.96 6.18
C ILE A 434 6.09 -2.30 6.15
N PRO A 435 5.48 -3.41 5.68
CA PRO A 435 6.21 -4.65 5.51
C PRO A 435 7.46 -4.42 4.68
N ARG A 436 8.55 -5.06 5.07
CA ARG A 436 9.87 -4.80 4.48
C ARG A 436 9.82 -4.98 2.97
N THR A 437 9.17 -6.03 2.48
CA THR A 437 9.02 -6.29 1.03
C THR A 437 8.38 -5.15 0.27
N VAL A 438 7.30 -4.58 0.79
CA VAL A 438 6.63 -3.41 0.21
C VAL A 438 7.56 -2.21 0.26
N ALA A 439 8.29 -1.99 1.36
CA ALA A 439 9.28 -0.93 1.42
C ALA A 439 10.44 -1.12 0.44
N MET A 440 10.93 -2.35 0.25
CA MET A 440 12.01 -2.68 -0.69
C MET A 440 11.60 -2.57 -2.14
N THR A 441 10.30 -2.68 -2.45
CA THR A 441 9.77 -2.61 -3.81
C THR A 441 9.28 -1.20 -4.16
N VAL A 442 8.45 -0.59 -3.32
CA VAL A 442 7.83 0.73 -3.55
C VAL A 442 8.83 1.86 -3.31
N PHE A 443 9.63 1.73 -2.24
CA PHE A 443 10.60 2.73 -1.83
C PHE A 443 12.03 2.20 -2.02
N GLY A 444 12.25 1.29 -2.98
CA GLY A 444 13.49 0.52 -3.13
C GLY A 444 14.76 1.35 -3.37
N ASP A 445 14.64 2.66 -3.62
CA ASP A 445 15.77 3.60 -3.59
C ASP A 445 16.28 3.91 -2.17
N LEU A 446 15.46 3.64 -1.14
CA LEU A 446 15.76 3.88 0.27
C LEU A 446 16.32 2.62 0.97
N GLU A 447 17.29 2.83 1.86
CA GLU A 447 17.64 1.85 2.89
C GLU A 447 16.60 1.89 4.02
N VAL A 448 16.22 0.74 4.57
CA VAL A 448 15.16 0.68 5.58
C VAL A 448 15.74 0.37 6.95
N SER A 449 15.57 1.28 7.91
CA SER A 449 15.84 1.05 9.33
C SER A 449 14.53 0.90 10.08
N THR A 450 14.49 -0.08 10.99
CA THR A 450 13.27 -0.43 11.74
C THR A 450 13.47 -0.27 13.23
N LEU A 451 12.66 0.59 13.86
CA LEU A 451 12.55 0.74 15.31
C LEU A 451 11.36 -0.07 15.82
N SER A 452 11.60 -1.34 16.19
CA SER A 452 10.60 -2.24 16.75
C SER A 452 10.41 -2.10 18.26
N GLN A 453 11.42 -1.58 18.98
CA GLN A 453 11.39 -1.45 20.44
C GLN A 453 10.67 -0.17 20.88
N LEU A 454 9.67 -0.32 21.75
CA LEU A 454 9.06 0.81 22.46
C LEU A 454 9.92 1.23 23.68
N PRO A 455 10.01 2.54 23.99
CA PRO A 455 10.70 3.01 25.20
C PRO A 455 10.10 2.44 26.49
N SER A 456 10.94 2.23 27.51
CA SER A 456 10.53 1.78 28.83
C SER A 456 9.59 2.80 29.51
N GLY A 457 8.51 2.32 30.14
CA GLY A 457 7.55 3.16 30.87
C GLY A 457 6.23 3.42 30.15
N ARG A 458 6.05 2.89 28.94
CA ARG A 458 4.74 2.94 28.26
C ARG A 458 3.80 1.89 28.85
N ALA A 459 2.65 2.33 29.35
CA ALA A 459 1.62 1.42 29.81
C ALA A 459 0.88 0.79 28.60
N PRO A 460 0.44 -0.47 28.70
CA PRO A 460 -0.23 -1.14 27.60
C PRO A 460 -1.56 -0.46 27.26
N ILE A 461 -1.94 -0.51 25.99
CA ILE A 461 -3.25 -0.07 25.52
C ILE A 461 -4.13 -1.31 25.37
N THR A 462 -5.26 -1.34 26.06
CA THR A 462 -6.25 -2.40 25.85
C THR A 462 -7.24 -1.95 24.79
N THR A 463 -7.48 -2.77 23.76
CA THR A 463 -8.40 -2.43 22.67
C THR A 463 -9.59 -3.38 22.66
N HIS A 464 -10.80 -2.83 22.55
CA HIS A 464 -12.04 -3.61 22.45
C HIS A 464 -12.92 -3.09 21.32
N VAL A 465 -13.53 -4.01 20.56
CA VAL A 465 -14.56 -3.65 19.58
C VAL A 465 -15.92 -3.65 20.27
N VAL A 466 -16.66 -2.55 20.11
CA VAL A 466 -18.00 -2.32 20.69
C VAL A 466 -19.05 -2.50 19.58
N PRO A 467 -19.78 -3.63 19.54
CA PRO A 467 -20.78 -3.91 18.51
C PRO A 467 -22.09 -3.17 18.85
N ALA A 468 -22.21 -1.92 18.43
CA ALA A 468 -23.31 -1.02 18.82
C ALA A 468 -24.68 -1.48 18.27
N ALA A 469 -24.72 -2.11 17.09
CA ALA A 469 -25.96 -2.61 16.50
C ALA A 469 -26.49 -3.86 17.20
N GLU A 470 -25.62 -4.79 17.56
CA GLU A 470 -26.00 -6.08 18.18
C GLU A 470 -26.17 -5.97 19.70
N LYS A 471 -25.34 -5.13 20.35
CA LYS A 471 -25.31 -4.95 21.81
C LYS A 471 -25.29 -3.46 22.18
N PRO A 472 -26.42 -2.73 22.06
CA PRO A 472 -26.48 -1.29 22.36
C PRO A 472 -25.99 -0.93 23.78
N HIS A 473 -26.28 -1.77 24.77
CA HIS A 473 -25.82 -1.58 26.15
C HIS A 473 -24.28 -1.55 26.33
N TYR A 474 -23.50 -2.08 25.38
CA TYR A 474 -22.04 -1.96 25.41
C TYR A 474 -21.59 -0.53 25.09
N LEU A 475 -22.34 0.19 24.25
CA LEU A 475 -22.09 1.60 23.96
C LEU A 475 -22.36 2.46 25.21
N ASP A 476 -23.44 2.18 25.93
CA ASP A 476 -23.71 2.86 27.22
C ASP A 476 -22.58 2.60 28.23
N ARG A 477 -22.10 1.35 28.31
CA ARG A 477 -20.95 1.00 29.16
C ARG A 477 -19.67 1.74 28.75
N ALA A 478 -19.44 1.92 27.45
CA ALA A 478 -18.31 2.68 26.93
C ALA A 478 -18.35 4.13 27.43
N TRP A 479 -19.51 4.79 27.40
CA TRP A 479 -19.64 6.15 27.92
C TRP A 479 -19.49 6.24 29.44
N GLN A 480 -20.02 5.27 30.19
CA GLN A 480 -19.77 5.17 31.63
C GLN A 480 -18.26 5.06 31.91
N ARG A 481 -17.53 4.30 31.09
CA ARG A 481 -16.09 4.13 31.23
C ARG A 481 -15.33 5.43 30.96
N VAL A 482 -15.76 6.23 29.98
CA VAL A 482 -15.22 7.58 29.75
C VAL A 482 -15.43 8.45 31.00
N ARG A 483 -16.64 8.44 31.59
CA ARG A 483 -16.93 9.21 32.81
C ARG A 483 -16.04 8.81 33.98
N GLU A 484 -15.87 7.51 34.21
CA GLU A 484 -15.00 6.97 35.27
C GLU A 484 -13.58 7.53 35.14
N GLU A 485 -13.00 7.48 33.94
CA GLU A 485 -11.65 7.97 33.67
C GLU A 485 -11.54 9.48 33.82
N THR A 486 -12.50 10.25 33.29
CA THR A 486 -12.53 11.71 33.50
C THR A 486 -12.75 12.11 34.95
N GLY A 487 -13.49 11.30 35.73
CA GLY A 487 -13.68 11.50 37.17
C GLY A 487 -12.39 11.32 37.98
N LEU A 488 -11.39 10.61 37.43
CA LEU A 488 -10.04 10.52 37.99
C LEU A 488 -9.14 11.69 37.57
N GLY A 489 -9.68 12.71 36.91
CA GLY A 489 -8.92 13.86 36.37
C GLY A 489 -8.18 13.56 35.08
N ARG A 490 -8.49 12.45 34.40
CA ARG A 490 -7.91 12.07 33.10
C ARG A 490 -8.74 12.62 31.95
N GLN A 491 -8.26 12.45 30.73
CA GLN A 491 -8.92 12.99 29.55
C GLN A 491 -9.22 11.90 28.52
N ALA A 492 -10.19 12.18 27.64
CA ALA A 492 -10.65 11.25 26.61
C ALA A 492 -10.74 11.89 25.22
N TYR A 493 -10.46 11.08 24.20
CA TYR A 493 -10.72 11.39 22.79
C TYR A 493 -11.97 10.65 22.30
N VAL A 494 -12.80 11.33 21.51
CA VAL A 494 -13.89 10.73 20.73
C VAL A 494 -13.70 11.09 19.27
N VAL A 495 -13.51 10.11 18.40
CA VAL A 495 -13.21 10.33 16.98
C VAL A 495 -14.40 9.94 16.12
N CYS A 496 -14.80 10.84 15.22
CA CYS A 496 -15.88 10.61 14.27
C CYS A 496 -15.36 10.69 12.82
N PRO A 497 -15.94 9.92 11.88
CA PRO A 497 -15.49 9.89 10.48
C PRO A 497 -15.82 11.17 9.71
N ARG A 498 -16.81 11.96 10.14
CA ARG A 498 -17.29 13.15 9.40
C ARG A 498 -17.25 14.45 10.19
N ILE A 499 -17.00 15.54 9.47
CA ILE A 499 -17.31 16.91 9.90
C ILE A 499 -18.76 17.17 9.50
N GLY A 500 -19.63 17.58 10.43
CA GLY A 500 -21.03 17.87 10.11
C GLY A 500 -21.22 18.99 9.08
N ASP A 501 -22.41 18.96 8.47
CA ASP A 501 -23.07 19.89 7.54
C ASP A 501 -22.65 19.89 6.03
N GLN A 502 -23.54 19.22 5.28
CA GLN A 502 -23.89 19.27 3.84
C GLN A 502 -23.10 18.49 2.76
N GLU A 503 -23.90 18.01 1.80
CA GLU A 503 -23.60 17.26 0.57
C GLU A 503 -22.52 17.97 -0.26
N GLY A 504 -21.34 17.37 -0.40
CA GLY A 504 -20.32 17.90 -1.32
C GLY A 504 -18.87 17.50 -1.06
N ASP A 505 -18.52 16.96 0.10
CA ASP A 505 -17.13 16.57 0.41
C ASP A 505 -16.87 15.10 0.00
N GLU A 506 -16.80 14.85 -1.30
CA GLU A 506 -16.35 13.57 -1.89
C GLU A 506 -14.81 13.54 -2.02
N GLY A 507 -14.11 13.74 -0.90
CA GLY A 507 -12.68 13.52 -0.80
C GLY A 507 -12.35 12.13 -0.24
N ASP A 508 -11.94 11.21 -1.12
CA ASP A 508 -11.24 9.95 -0.86
C ASP A 508 -11.74 9.02 0.27
N LEU A 509 -13.06 8.99 0.50
CA LEU A 509 -13.70 7.85 1.16
C LEU A 509 -14.55 7.15 0.12
N ALA A 510 -14.11 5.94 -0.28
CA ALA A 510 -14.69 5.15 -1.35
C ALA A 510 -16.22 5.22 -1.39
N LYS A 511 -16.77 5.63 -2.54
CA LYS A 511 -18.19 5.51 -2.87
C LYS A 511 -18.55 4.03 -2.94
N ALA A 512 -18.89 3.44 -1.81
CA ALA A 512 -19.61 2.18 -1.78
C ALA A 512 -21.10 2.51 -1.72
N ASP A 513 -21.83 2.14 -2.78
CA ASP A 513 -23.28 1.98 -2.78
C ASP A 513 -23.66 1.06 -1.61
N ASP A 514 -24.18 1.62 -0.50
CA ASP A 514 -24.80 0.83 0.55
C ASP A 514 -25.90 1.64 1.24
N GLU A 515 -27.03 1.00 1.54
CA GLU A 515 -28.23 1.54 2.21
C GLU A 515 -27.97 1.90 3.69
N ARG A 516 -26.76 2.33 4.06
CA ARG A 516 -26.36 2.62 5.45
C ARG A 516 -26.66 4.06 5.84
N ARG A 517 -26.93 4.26 7.13
CA ARG A 517 -27.03 5.59 7.76
C ARG A 517 -25.79 6.45 7.43
N PRO A 518 -25.93 7.77 7.27
CA PRO A 518 -24.79 8.65 7.03
C PRO A 518 -23.80 8.58 8.21
N PRO A 519 -22.47 8.71 7.94
CA PRO A 519 -21.47 8.68 9.00
C PRO A 519 -21.69 9.79 10.03
N LEU A 520 -21.38 9.50 11.30
CA LEU A 520 -21.59 10.43 12.41
C LEU A 520 -20.74 11.70 12.29
N ALA A 521 -21.38 12.86 12.46
CA ALA A 521 -20.77 14.17 12.41
C ALA A 521 -20.23 14.61 13.79
N VAL A 522 -19.02 15.18 13.81
CA VAL A 522 -18.37 15.66 15.05
C VAL A 522 -19.23 16.62 15.87
N LEU A 523 -19.88 17.61 15.23
CA LEU A 523 -20.67 18.61 15.92
C LEU A 523 -21.94 18.01 16.54
N ASP A 524 -22.61 17.11 15.81
CA ASP A 524 -23.78 16.42 16.33
C ASP A 524 -23.41 15.49 17.49
N VAL A 525 -22.32 14.73 17.35
CA VAL A 525 -21.83 13.84 18.42
C VAL A 525 -21.41 14.66 19.65
N ALA A 526 -20.71 15.77 19.48
CA ALA A 526 -20.32 16.64 20.59
C ALA A 526 -21.55 17.16 21.35
N ARG A 527 -22.56 17.66 20.63
CA ARG A 527 -23.83 18.10 21.24
C ARG A 527 -24.54 16.95 21.95
N THR A 528 -24.72 15.81 21.30
CA THR A 528 -25.40 14.64 21.89
C THR A 528 -24.69 14.12 23.12
N LEU A 529 -23.36 14.10 23.13
CA LEU A 529 -22.59 13.69 24.31
C LEU A 529 -22.71 14.69 25.45
N ALA A 530 -22.66 15.99 25.16
CA ALA A 530 -22.78 17.06 26.15
C ALA A 530 -24.18 17.12 26.80
N GLU A 531 -25.23 16.89 26.02
CA GLU A 531 -26.62 16.88 26.51
C GLU A 531 -27.03 15.53 27.13
N GLY A 532 -26.34 14.45 26.76
CA GLY A 532 -26.69 13.08 27.14
C GLY A 532 -25.67 12.43 28.08
N PRO A 533 -24.99 11.36 27.65
CA PRO A 533 -24.25 10.48 28.55
C PRO A 533 -23.05 11.15 29.25
N LEU A 534 -22.48 12.20 28.67
CA LEU A 534 -21.33 12.92 29.21
C LEU A 534 -21.71 14.28 29.81
N ALA A 535 -23.00 14.49 30.12
CA ALA A 535 -23.48 15.70 30.76
C ALA A 535 -22.69 16.04 32.04
N GLY A 536 -22.28 17.31 32.12
CA GLY A 536 -21.47 17.87 33.21
C GLY A 536 -19.95 17.83 32.98
N LEU A 537 -19.47 17.26 31.88
CA LEU A 537 -18.05 17.31 31.48
C LEU A 537 -17.78 18.50 30.54
N ARG A 538 -16.53 18.96 30.51
CA ARG A 538 -16.07 20.00 29.57
C ARG A 538 -15.73 19.34 28.23
N ILE A 539 -16.62 19.48 27.26
CA ILE A 539 -16.50 18.84 25.94
C ILE A 539 -16.28 19.91 24.88
N GLU A 540 -15.29 19.71 24.02
CA GLU A 540 -15.02 20.60 22.89
C GLU A 540 -14.84 19.83 21.58
N ALA A 541 -15.17 20.49 20.47
CA ALA A 541 -15.08 19.90 19.14
C ALA A 541 -13.83 20.38 18.38
N LEU A 542 -13.16 19.47 17.66
CA LEU A 542 -12.02 19.78 16.80
C LEU A 542 -12.20 19.20 15.40
N HIS A 543 -12.24 20.05 14.38
CA HIS A 543 -12.40 19.61 12.99
C HIS A 543 -11.57 20.41 11.99
N GLY A 544 -11.45 19.87 10.77
CA GLY A 544 -10.58 20.40 9.72
C GLY A 544 -10.92 21.82 9.25
N LYS A 545 -12.18 22.22 9.38
CA LYS A 545 -12.67 23.55 8.99
C LYS A 545 -12.33 24.68 9.99
N LEU A 546 -11.85 24.38 11.20
CA LEU A 546 -11.42 25.42 12.15
C LEU A 546 -10.18 26.16 11.64
N ALA A 547 -10.08 27.46 11.93
CA ALA A 547 -8.88 28.22 11.62
C ALA A 547 -7.66 27.62 12.36
N PRO A 548 -6.44 27.70 11.80
CA PRO A 548 -5.24 27.14 12.44
C PRO A 548 -5.02 27.63 13.88
N GLU A 549 -5.31 28.90 14.14
CA GLU A 549 -5.18 29.53 15.46
C GLU A 549 -6.17 28.94 16.48
N ASP A 550 -7.42 28.73 16.07
CA ASP A 550 -8.46 28.12 16.91
C ASP A 550 -8.14 26.65 17.22
N LYS A 551 -7.64 25.90 16.22
CA LYS A 551 -7.19 24.52 16.43
C LYS A 551 -6.10 24.45 17.49
N ASP A 552 -5.07 25.28 17.37
CA ASP A 552 -3.98 25.30 18.34
C ASP A 552 -4.46 25.79 19.73
N ALA A 553 -5.41 26.73 19.79
CA ALA A 553 -6.01 27.15 21.06
C ALA A 553 -6.77 26.01 21.76
N VAL A 554 -7.64 25.29 21.04
CA VAL A 554 -8.39 24.13 21.56
C VAL A 554 -7.42 23.04 22.01
N MET A 555 -6.41 22.73 21.20
CA MET A 555 -5.42 21.71 21.56
C MET A 555 -4.57 22.12 22.77
N ARG A 556 -4.24 23.41 22.92
CA ARG A 556 -3.58 23.93 24.12
C ARG A 556 -4.45 23.79 25.36
N ALA A 557 -5.73 24.14 25.27
CA ALA A 557 -6.67 23.98 26.37
C ALA A 557 -6.81 22.50 26.77
N PHE A 558 -6.91 21.60 25.79
CA PHE A 558 -6.95 20.16 26.04
C PHE A 558 -5.63 19.69 26.69
N ALA A 559 -4.45 20.07 26.18
CA ALA A 559 -3.18 19.67 26.80
C ALA A 559 -3.00 20.17 28.26
N ARG A 560 -3.63 21.30 28.63
CA ARG A 560 -3.62 21.84 30.01
C ARG A 560 -4.67 21.24 30.94
N GLY A 561 -5.51 20.32 30.46
CA GLY A 561 -6.60 19.73 31.25
C GLY A 561 -7.79 20.69 31.45
N GLU A 562 -7.94 21.69 30.58
CA GLU A 562 -9.10 22.61 30.60
C GLU A 562 -10.33 22.00 29.93
N ILE A 563 -10.14 20.94 29.13
CA ILE A 563 -11.17 20.19 28.41
C ILE A 563 -11.05 18.72 28.84
N ASP A 564 -12.14 18.08 29.23
CA ASP A 564 -12.17 16.69 29.67
C ASP A 564 -12.27 15.71 28.49
N VAL A 565 -13.08 16.07 27.49
CA VAL A 565 -13.36 15.23 26.32
C VAL A 565 -13.21 16.04 25.04
N LEU A 566 -12.33 15.59 24.14
CA LEU A 566 -12.18 16.19 22.83
C LEU A 566 -12.86 15.33 21.76
N VAL A 567 -13.89 15.88 21.12
CA VAL A 567 -14.61 15.23 20.01
C VAL A 567 -14.01 15.73 18.69
N ALA A 568 -13.39 14.85 17.93
CA ALA A 568 -12.63 15.25 16.76
C ALA A 568 -12.86 14.39 15.52
N THR A 569 -12.52 14.90 14.34
CA THR A 569 -12.35 14.07 13.15
C THR A 569 -10.94 13.46 13.11
N THR A 570 -10.61 12.80 11.99
CA THR A 570 -9.25 12.35 11.63
C THR A 570 -8.18 13.44 11.68
N VAL A 571 -8.51 14.70 11.94
CA VAL A 571 -7.52 15.76 12.15
C VAL A 571 -6.58 15.46 13.32
N ILE A 572 -7.00 14.70 14.33
CA ILE A 572 -6.11 14.27 15.43
C ILE A 572 -5.16 13.13 15.03
N GLU A 573 -5.33 12.55 13.84
CA GLU A 573 -4.40 11.56 13.29
C GLU A 573 -2.98 12.12 13.27
N VAL A 574 -2.84 13.45 13.09
CA VAL A 574 -1.56 14.16 13.08
C VAL A 574 -1.45 15.15 14.26
N GLY A 575 -0.68 14.76 15.28
CA GLY A 575 0.23 15.71 15.93
C GLY A 575 -0.23 16.49 17.16
N VAL A 576 -0.82 15.85 18.18
CA VAL A 576 -0.66 16.31 19.57
C VAL A 576 -0.50 15.11 20.49
N ASP A 577 0.41 15.24 21.46
CA ASP A 577 0.61 14.29 22.55
C ASP A 577 0.01 14.87 23.82
N VAL A 578 -0.97 14.19 24.42
CA VAL A 578 -1.58 14.59 25.69
C VAL A 578 -1.32 13.47 26.69
N PRO A 579 -0.29 13.59 27.55
CA PRO A 579 0.11 12.52 28.47
C PRO A 579 -1.02 12.03 29.38
N ASN A 580 -1.94 12.93 29.76
CA ASN A 580 -3.08 12.65 30.63
C ASN A 580 -4.28 12.00 29.91
N SER A 581 -4.19 11.77 28.59
CA SER A 581 -5.23 11.12 27.81
C SER A 581 -5.15 9.59 27.94
N SER A 582 -6.22 9.00 28.47
CA SER A 582 -6.27 7.58 28.84
C SER A 582 -7.30 6.78 28.01
N VAL A 583 -8.30 7.44 27.42
CA VAL A 583 -9.37 6.77 26.68
C VAL A 583 -9.48 7.32 25.25
N MET A 584 -9.58 6.41 24.29
CA MET A 584 -9.84 6.68 22.88
C MET A 584 -11.12 5.95 22.47
N VAL A 585 -12.15 6.68 22.02
CA VAL A 585 -13.38 6.11 21.45
C VAL A 585 -13.43 6.47 19.97
N ILE A 586 -13.54 5.47 19.10
CA ILE A 586 -13.65 5.69 17.65
C ILE A 586 -15.05 5.26 17.20
N MET A 587 -15.85 6.22 16.77
CA MET A 587 -17.20 6.02 16.25
C MET A 587 -17.17 5.56 14.80
N ASP A 588 -18.07 4.64 14.43
CA ASP A 588 -18.11 4.03 13.09
C ASP A 588 -16.73 3.51 12.63
N ALA A 589 -16.02 2.80 13.51
CA ALA A 589 -14.64 2.35 13.32
C ALA A 589 -14.44 1.50 12.05
N ASP A 590 -15.49 0.81 11.58
CA ASP A 590 -15.49 0.04 10.32
C ASP A 590 -15.35 0.91 9.06
N ARG A 591 -15.44 2.24 9.17
CA ARG A 591 -15.19 3.16 8.07
C ARG A 591 -13.74 3.65 7.98
N PHE A 592 -12.92 3.35 8.99
CA PHE A 592 -11.50 3.74 9.02
C PHE A 592 -10.61 2.61 8.51
N GLY A 593 -9.53 2.98 7.82
CA GLY A 593 -8.45 2.04 7.47
C GLY A 593 -7.70 1.55 8.71
N VAL A 594 -7.09 0.36 8.64
CA VAL A 594 -6.31 -0.23 9.75
C VAL A 594 -5.21 0.71 10.21
N SER A 595 -4.48 1.29 9.26
CA SER A 595 -3.41 2.25 9.52
C SER A 595 -3.90 3.48 10.30
N GLN A 596 -5.08 4.01 9.97
CA GLN A 596 -5.66 5.16 10.68
C GLN A 596 -6.08 4.78 12.10
N LEU A 597 -6.74 3.62 12.27
CA LEU A 597 -7.12 3.09 13.58
C LEU A 597 -5.90 2.89 14.48
N HIS A 598 -4.80 2.38 13.91
CA HIS A 598 -3.53 2.23 14.60
C HIS A 598 -2.95 3.56 15.08
N GLN A 599 -2.92 4.57 14.20
CA GLN A 599 -2.41 5.91 14.54
C GLN A 599 -3.26 6.58 15.62
N LEU A 600 -4.59 6.50 15.51
CA LEU A 600 -5.53 7.02 16.52
C LEU A 600 -5.36 6.30 17.85
N ARG A 601 -5.29 4.96 17.86
CA ARG A 601 -5.01 4.17 19.07
C ARG A 601 -3.72 4.63 19.76
N GLY A 602 -2.67 4.90 18.98
CA GLY A 602 -1.37 5.36 19.49
C GLY A 602 -1.36 6.78 20.11
N ARG A 603 -2.50 7.49 20.14
CA ARG A 603 -2.63 8.81 20.78
C ARG A 603 -2.91 8.75 22.28
N VAL A 604 -3.27 7.59 22.82
CA VAL A 604 -3.49 7.38 24.27
C VAL A 604 -2.40 6.53 24.90
N GLY A 605 -2.31 6.55 26.24
CA GLY A 605 -1.37 5.73 26.99
C GLY A 605 0.08 6.22 26.95
N ARG A 606 0.28 7.55 26.90
CA ARG A 606 1.59 8.18 26.74
C ARG A 606 2.20 8.72 28.04
N GLY A 607 1.39 9.09 29.03
CA GLY A 607 1.86 9.57 30.35
C GLY A 607 2.08 8.47 31.41
N GLY A 608 2.35 7.23 30.99
CA GLY A 608 2.48 6.08 31.91
C GLY A 608 1.15 5.54 32.47
N LEU A 609 0.01 6.15 32.10
CA LEU A 609 -1.33 5.65 32.42
C LEU A 609 -1.74 4.54 31.44
N PRO A 610 -2.37 3.44 31.89
CA PRO A 610 -2.94 2.43 31.00
C PRO A 610 -3.92 3.06 30.01
N GLY A 611 -3.75 2.76 28.73
CA GLY A 611 -4.64 3.26 27.67
C GLY A 611 -5.82 2.31 27.43
N LEU A 612 -6.98 2.87 27.09
CA LEU A 612 -8.15 2.12 26.66
C LEU A 612 -8.62 2.64 25.29
N CYS A 613 -8.76 1.75 24.31
CA CYS A 613 -9.25 2.08 22.98
C CYS A 613 -10.53 1.29 22.68
N LEU A 614 -11.62 2.00 22.38
CA LEU A 614 -12.94 1.43 22.11
C LEU A 614 -13.32 1.70 20.66
N LEU A 615 -13.44 0.64 19.87
CA LEU A 615 -13.78 0.69 18.44
C LEU A 615 -15.28 0.44 18.27
N VAL A 616 -16.07 1.50 18.17
CA VAL A 616 -17.54 1.41 18.04
C VAL A 616 -17.88 1.12 16.59
N SER A 617 -18.62 0.03 16.34
CA SER A 617 -19.02 -0.37 14.99
C SER A 617 -20.41 -0.99 14.96
N GLU A 618 -21.10 -0.82 13.83
CA GLU A 618 -22.37 -1.48 13.52
C GLU A 618 -22.20 -2.62 12.51
N ALA A 619 -20.96 -2.94 12.11
CA ALA A 619 -20.69 -4.02 11.18
C ALA A 619 -21.05 -5.38 11.79
N PRO A 620 -21.89 -6.20 11.11
CA PRO A 620 -22.27 -7.52 11.60
C PRO A 620 -21.08 -8.48 11.73
N GLU A 621 -21.18 -9.44 12.65
CA GLU A 621 -20.22 -10.55 12.77
C GLU A 621 -20.01 -11.31 11.44
N GLY A 622 -18.77 -11.73 11.20
CA GLY A 622 -18.37 -12.47 9.98
C GLY A 622 -18.04 -11.63 8.75
N THR A 623 -18.43 -10.35 8.72
CA THR A 623 -18.08 -9.43 7.63
C THR A 623 -16.56 -9.14 7.57
N ALA A 624 -16.05 -8.74 6.39
CA ALA A 624 -14.65 -8.35 6.24
C ALA A 624 -14.28 -7.16 7.15
N ALA A 625 -15.17 -6.18 7.26
CA ALA A 625 -15.00 -5.02 8.14
C ALA A 625 -14.90 -5.44 9.62
N ARG A 626 -15.71 -6.40 10.07
CA ARG A 626 -15.63 -6.91 11.44
C ARG A 626 -14.32 -7.64 11.71
N ARG A 627 -13.92 -8.58 10.83
CA ARG A 627 -12.64 -9.30 10.93
C ARG A 627 -11.45 -8.35 11.02
N ARG A 628 -11.50 -7.23 10.29
CA ARG A 628 -10.49 -6.17 10.34
C ARG A 628 -10.43 -5.47 11.71
N LEU A 629 -11.57 -5.12 12.28
CA LEU A 629 -11.62 -4.51 13.62
C LEU A 629 -11.13 -5.46 14.71
N ASP A 630 -11.49 -6.74 14.62
CA ASP A 630 -11.02 -7.76 15.57
C ASP A 630 -9.51 -7.98 15.46
N ALA A 631 -8.93 -7.92 14.26
CA ALA A 631 -7.47 -7.91 14.06
C ALA A 631 -6.82 -6.68 14.74
N VAL A 632 -7.38 -5.48 14.56
CA VAL A 632 -6.90 -4.26 15.24
C VAL A 632 -7.00 -4.37 16.77
N ALA A 633 -8.00 -5.06 17.29
CA ALA A 633 -8.18 -5.23 18.72
C ALA A 633 -7.24 -6.27 19.36
N THR A 634 -6.78 -7.26 18.60
CA THR A 634 -6.01 -8.40 19.12
C THR A 634 -4.50 -8.17 19.17
N THR A 635 -3.95 -7.30 18.31
CA THR A 635 -2.51 -7.02 18.30
C THR A 635 -2.21 -5.53 18.51
N LEU A 636 -1.17 -5.27 19.30
CA LEU A 636 -0.58 -3.94 19.44
C LEU A 636 0.49 -3.65 18.39
N ASP A 637 1.00 -4.69 17.73
CA ASP A 637 2.10 -4.60 16.77
C ASP A 637 1.64 -3.94 15.47
N GLY A 638 2.20 -2.77 15.18
CA GLY A 638 1.89 -2.03 13.96
C GLY A 638 2.32 -2.73 12.66
N PHE A 639 3.31 -3.64 12.71
CA PHE A 639 3.74 -4.43 11.55
C PHE A 639 2.74 -5.54 11.23
N GLU A 640 2.25 -6.27 12.23
CA GLU A 640 1.20 -7.26 12.04
C GLU A 640 -0.07 -6.61 11.47
N LEU A 641 -0.42 -5.42 11.96
CA LEU A 641 -1.56 -4.67 11.44
C LEU A 641 -1.37 -4.19 10.00
N SER A 642 -0.18 -3.74 9.62
CA SER A 642 0.06 -3.33 8.23
C SER A 642 0.06 -4.50 7.28
N ARG A 643 0.54 -5.68 7.68
CA ARG A 643 0.37 -6.92 6.90
C ARG A 643 -1.11 -7.23 6.66
N VAL A 644 -1.94 -7.17 7.71
CA VAL A 644 -3.39 -7.39 7.58
C VAL A 644 -4.06 -6.33 6.70
N ASP A 645 -3.68 -5.05 6.80
CA ASP A 645 -4.19 -3.97 5.92
C ASP A 645 -3.83 -4.24 4.45
N LEU A 646 -2.60 -4.69 4.20
CA LEU A 646 -2.07 -4.96 2.87
C LEU A 646 -2.58 -6.26 2.25
N GLU A 647 -2.89 -7.28 3.05
CA GLU A 647 -3.53 -8.51 2.57
C GLU A 647 -4.98 -8.26 2.16
N GLN A 648 -5.65 -7.29 2.81
CA GLN A 648 -7.05 -6.96 2.55
C GLN A 648 -7.22 -5.97 1.41
N ARG A 649 -6.26 -5.05 1.22
CA ARG A 649 -6.16 -4.24 0.01
C ARG A 649 -5.58 -5.14 -1.09
N ARG A 650 -6.08 -5.05 -2.32
CA ARG A 650 -5.35 -5.69 -3.43
C ARG A 650 -4.01 -4.96 -3.53
N GLU A 651 -2.90 -5.69 -3.65
CA GLU A 651 -1.53 -5.13 -3.62
C GLU A 651 -1.34 -3.94 -4.60
N GLY A 652 -2.11 -3.89 -5.70
CA GLY A 652 -2.16 -2.78 -6.65
C GLY A 652 -2.65 -1.43 -6.09
N ASP A 653 -3.42 -1.39 -4.99
CA ASP A 653 -3.88 -0.12 -4.38
C ASP A 653 -2.76 0.59 -3.57
N VAL A 654 -1.73 -0.16 -3.16
CA VAL A 654 -0.66 0.32 -2.27
C VAL A 654 0.53 0.85 -3.07
N LEU A 655 0.77 0.24 -4.24
CA LEU A 655 1.63 0.78 -5.30
C LEU A 655 1.04 2.07 -5.90
N GLY A 656 -0.25 2.33 -5.63
CA GLY A 656 -0.88 3.65 -5.66
C GLY A 656 -1.81 3.89 -6.85
N ALA A 657 -2.85 4.69 -6.59
CA ALA A 657 -3.69 5.36 -7.59
C ALA A 657 -2.89 6.22 -8.61
N ALA A 658 -1.59 6.42 -8.36
CA ALA A 658 -0.64 6.98 -9.30
C ALA A 658 -0.23 5.99 -10.43
N GLN A 659 -0.68 4.74 -10.42
CA GLN A 659 -0.45 3.75 -11.49
C GLN A 659 -1.75 3.16 -12.06
N SER A 660 -2.91 3.81 -11.81
CA SER A 660 -4.23 3.27 -12.20
C SER A 660 -4.49 3.23 -13.72
N GLY A 661 -3.47 3.46 -14.55
CA GLY A 661 -3.57 3.50 -16.00
C GLY A 661 -2.45 2.66 -16.62
N ARG A 662 -2.75 1.39 -16.88
CA ARG A 662 -1.85 0.31 -17.37
C ARG A 662 -1.08 -0.44 -16.27
N ARG A 663 -0.70 -1.65 -16.63
CA ARG A 663 -0.66 -2.87 -15.78
C ARG A 663 0.37 -2.75 -14.64
N SER A 664 0.00 -3.20 -13.42
CA SER A 664 0.99 -3.64 -12.42
C SER A 664 2.02 -4.53 -13.10
N SER A 665 3.31 -4.18 -13.00
CA SER A 665 4.41 -4.95 -13.60
C SER A 665 4.54 -6.36 -13.00
N LEU A 666 4.07 -6.53 -11.76
CA LEU A 666 3.99 -7.81 -11.05
C LEU A 666 2.71 -8.55 -11.44
N ARG A 667 2.86 -9.79 -11.94
CA ARG A 667 1.74 -10.65 -12.37
C ARG A 667 1.59 -11.88 -11.50
N LEU A 668 2.70 -12.46 -11.06
CA LEU A 668 2.73 -13.66 -10.20
C LEU A 668 3.30 -13.36 -8.81
N LEU A 669 4.27 -12.46 -8.72
CA LEU A 669 4.92 -12.12 -7.47
C LEU A 669 3.94 -11.41 -6.53
N GLN A 670 3.79 -11.94 -5.32
CA GLN A 670 2.96 -11.36 -4.27
C GLN A 670 3.87 -10.79 -3.18
N LEU A 671 3.84 -9.47 -2.98
CA LEU A 671 4.82 -8.79 -2.14
C LEU A 671 4.82 -9.28 -0.69
N LEU A 672 3.67 -9.70 -0.16
CA LEU A 672 3.56 -10.14 1.23
C LEU A 672 3.90 -11.62 1.44
N ARG A 673 3.72 -12.44 0.40
CA ARG A 673 3.87 -13.90 0.50
C ARG A 673 5.22 -14.38 -0.01
N ASP A 674 5.83 -13.64 -0.91
CA ASP A 674 7.07 -14.01 -1.58
C ASP A 674 8.28 -13.22 -1.02
N GLU A 675 8.29 -12.92 0.29
CA GLU A 675 9.35 -12.13 0.95
C GLU A 675 10.75 -12.72 0.75
N ASP A 676 10.90 -14.02 1.00
CA ASP A 676 12.17 -14.71 0.85
C ASP A 676 12.69 -14.67 -0.59
N VAL A 677 11.79 -14.72 -1.57
CA VAL A 677 12.13 -14.64 -3.01
C VAL A 677 12.65 -13.24 -3.35
N ILE A 678 12.00 -12.20 -2.82
CA ILE A 678 12.40 -10.80 -3.05
C ILE A 678 13.74 -10.49 -2.36
N GLU A 679 13.95 -10.97 -1.13
CA GLU A 679 15.23 -10.79 -0.41
C GLU A 679 16.38 -11.50 -1.14
N ALA A 680 16.17 -12.75 -1.57
CA ALA A 680 17.15 -13.49 -2.36
C ALA A 680 17.47 -12.78 -3.69
N ALA A 681 16.44 -12.38 -4.43
CA ALA A 681 16.57 -11.65 -5.68
C ALA A 681 17.36 -10.33 -5.51
N ARG A 682 17.14 -9.59 -4.42
CA ARG A 682 17.87 -8.35 -4.10
C ARG A 682 19.34 -8.60 -3.82
N ALA A 683 19.65 -9.63 -3.02
CA ALA A 683 21.04 -9.98 -2.73
C ALA A 683 21.81 -10.30 -4.02
N GLU A 684 21.17 -11.05 -4.90
CA GLU A 684 21.75 -11.44 -6.19
C GLU A 684 21.89 -10.27 -7.16
N ALA A 685 20.86 -9.43 -7.28
CA ALA A 685 20.92 -8.23 -8.09
C ALA A 685 22.02 -7.26 -7.61
N THR A 686 22.19 -7.13 -6.30
CA THR A 686 23.25 -6.31 -5.69
C THR A 686 24.63 -6.85 -6.04
N SER A 687 24.84 -8.16 -5.90
CA SER A 687 26.12 -8.79 -6.25
C SER A 687 26.43 -8.65 -7.74
N LEU A 688 25.42 -8.86 -8.60
CA LEU A 688 25.59 -8.78 -10.06
C LEU A 688 25.94 -7.36 -10.52
N LEU A 689 25.18 -6.36 -10.07
CA LEU A 689 25.39 -4.97 -10.47
C LEU A 689 26.65 -4.36 -9.85
N ALA A 690 27.12 -4.85 -8.72
CA ALA A 690 28.42 -4.46 -8.17
C ALA A 690 29.59 -4.90 -9.08
N ALA A 691 29.46 -6.06 -9.73
CA ALA A 691 30.47 -6.59 -10.66
C ALA A 691 30.36 -6.02 -12.08
N ASP A 692 29.13 -5.85 -12.59
CA ASP A 692 28.85 -5.31 -13.93
C ASP A 692 27.71 -4.26 -13.87
N PRO A 693 28.01 -3.00 -13.46
CA PRO A 693 26.99 -1.95 -13.31
C PRO A 693 26.25 -1.62 -14.60
N GLY A 694 26.90 -1.84 -15.76
CA GLY A 694 26.34 -1.59 -17.09
C GLY A 694 25.57 -2.77 -17.68
N LEU A 695 25.56 -3.93 -17.00
CA LEU A 695 25.02 -5.20 -17.51
C LEU A 695 25.50 -5.52 -18.93
N SER A 696 26.78 -5.21 -19.18
CA SER A 696 27.43 -5.43 -20.47
C SER A 696 27.55 -6.92 -20.82
N GLY A 697 27.75 -7.77 -19.82
CA GLY A 697 27.77 -9.24 -19.93
C GLY A 697 26.38 -9.89 -19.90
N HIS A 698 25.32 -9.11 -19.63
CA HIS A 698 23.96 -9.61 -19.41
C HIS A 698 22.92 -8.83 -20.25
N PRO A 699 22.99 -8.91 -21.59
CA PRO A 699 22.14 -8.12 -22.48
C PRO A 699 20.64 -8.42 -22.34
N ALA A 700 20.27 -9.68 -22.06
CA ALA A 700 18.88 -10.08 -21.84
C ALA A 700 18.28 -9.42 -20.58
N LEU A 701 19.02 -9.45 -19.46
CA LEU A 701 18.61 -8.76 -18.24
C LEU A 701 18.50 -7.24 -18.45
N ARG A 702 19.45 -6.66 -19.18
CA ARG A 702 19.42 -5.22 -19.50
C ARG A 702 18.17 -4.85 -20.31
N ALA A 703 17.80 -5.65 -21.31
CA ALA A 703 16.61 -5.41 -22.13
C ALA A 703 15.32 -5.42 -21.28
N GLU A 704 15.17 -6.41 -20.39
CA GLU A 704 14.03 -6.49 -19.47
C GLU A 704 13.94 -5.29 -18.52
N ILE A 705 15.07 -4.90 -17.96
CA ILE A 705 15.18 -3.75 -17.07
C ILE A 705 14.82 -2.44 -17.81
N ASP A 706 15.29 -2.27 -19.05
CA ASP A 706 15.05 -1.06 -19.81
C ASP A 706 13.59 -0.96 -20.27
N ALA A 707 12.95 -2.09 -20.62
CA ALA A 707 11.52 -2.17 -20.91
C ALA A 707 10.67 -1.76 -19.69
N LEU A 708 11.00 -2.28 -18.50
CA LEU A 708 10.30 -1.93 -17.27
C LEU A 708 10.44 -0.43 -16.93
N VAL A 709 11.63 0.15 -17.14
CA VAL A 709 11.86 1.59 -16.90
C VAL A 709 11.17 2.47 -17.94
N SER A 710 11.06 2.04 -19.20
CA SER A 710 10.34 2.80 -20.23
C SER A 710 8.84 2.87 -19.96
N ASP A 711 8.25 1.79 -19.46
CA ASP A 711 6.83 1.74 -19.10
C ASP A 711 6.52 2.73 -17.96
N GLU A 712 7.35 2.76 -16.92
CA GLU A 712 7.22 3.75 -15.83
C GLU A 712 7.37 5.20 -16.33
N ARG A 713 8.29 5.46 -17.28
CA ARG A 713 8.47 6.81 -17.84
C ARG A 713 7.28 7.25 -18.70
N ALA A 714 6.66 6.33 -19.43
CA ALA A 714 5.46 6.60 -20.21
C ALA A 714 4.28 6.95 -19.28
N GLU A 715 4.13 6.24 -18.15
CA GLU A 715 3.15 6.56 -17.10
C GLU A 715 3.38 7.95 -16.48
N PHE A 716 4.65 8.35 -16.31
CA PHE A 716 5.00 9.67 -15.79
C PHE A 716 4.67 10.81 -16.77
N LEU A 717 4.92 10.61 -18.07
CA LEU A 717 4.65 11.62 -19.11
C LEU A 717 3.16 11.76 -19.44
N GLU A 718 2.34 10.72 -19.30
CA GLU A 718 0.87 10.83 -19.45
C GLU A 718 0.20 11.61 -18.30
N LYS A 719 0.94 11.92 -17.21
CA LYS A 719 0.45 12.62 -16.02
C LYS A 719 0.94 14.06 -15.87
N ALA A 720 1.92 14.47 -16.67
CA ALA A 720 2.41 15.85 -16.78
C ALA A 720 1.61 16.61 -17.84
#